data_AF-A0A9D6PP39-F1
#
_entry.id   AF-A0A9D6PP39-F1
#
_cell.length_a   1.000
_cell.length_b   1.000
_cell.length_c   1.000
_cell.angle_alpha   90.00
_cell.angle_beta   90.00
_cell.angle_gamma   90.00
#
_symmetry.space_group_name_H-M   'P 1'
#
loop_
_entity.id
_entity.type
_entity.pdbx_description
1 polymer ?
#
loop_
_entity_poly.entity_id
_entity_poly.type
_entity_poly.pdbx_seq_one_letter_code
_entity_poly.pdbx_strand_id
1 'polypeptide(L)'
;MNNVHPPSAARSAPALPTGRLFPALLLSAALIALVASCLRYVESNIAAARASDVTFDAHYVSRTLRAGALGSFGVLRTVVGVEGIRTKHDPAVSFVKQRPALLWVAPGQSTTITLYVMNRSLDTWPSSGPDAVTLRLHPDSPGALRHRWWNGDSVGRLKKPLPPGKTGALKFAVTGPADGEYVEETVELYAGEEKIPGGLYRFGSLVGATELRHLKAEPLDDLTLTLQPGQEIKVPITFTNLGQKTWANTGFGRVRFVPVNPGATNAFRSQSWTTASIVARLPSATVAAETSMTVALAIRAPLLIGTYTEDFQLIATNVAPIPGSQLRVTVTVALPELETVHFTDTEPLIRIGLMEQSSAPQATIRVLEGTAKLITTDGAVLLDPVSEVVFGRAGTQYTYAAGDVGGSTSLPLRVDAPATTVLEVVEYERQPSWDTTLNDNAFRGSIEWRADAQDDTWVINVLPIEAYVRGLAETSSTESLESRKTIITAARTYALHHWSKKTKHADEFYDINAVTDQVYRGFYHELRSPSVAEAVEATRGMVLFHDAAKRDLNPHGIILASYSACTDGRTRSFQEVWGGDGALTPYLVSVPDPDGICQTSRYRQGLDGNHMVGASGNGVRAMANGGKTYSDILTYYYTGVRLEKFYE
;
A
#
# COMPACT_ATOMS: atom_id res chain seq x y z
N MET A 1 -4.54 11.90 -55.92
CA MET A 1 -3.69 12.21 -57.10
C MET A 1 -2.60 11.15 -57.22
N ASN A 2 -2.72 10.36 -58.29
CA ASN A 2 -1.80 9.48 -59.04
C ASN A 2 -0.46 8.97 -58.47
N ASN A 3 -0.29 7.64 -58.51
CA ASN A 3 0.64 6.86 -59.38
C ASN A 3 0.68 5.41 -58.82
N VAL A 4 0.15 4.34 -59.42
CA VAL A 4 0.26 3.68 -60.74
C VAL A 4 1.66 3.07 -61.04
N HIS A 5 1.70 1.72 -60.97
CA HIS A 5 2.69 0.70 -61.44
C HIS A 5 2.94 0.74 -62.98
N PRO A 6 3.65 -0.18 -63.74
CA PRO A 6 4.03 -1.61 -63.52
C PRO A 6 5.38 -2.05 -64.23
N PRO A 7 5.54 -3.22 -64.92
CA PRO A 7 5.92 -4.57 -64.42
C PRO A 7 7.06 -5.28 -65.21
N SER A 8 7.48 -6.50 -64.80
CA SER A 8 7.86 -7.56 -65.77
C SER A 8 7.79 -8.97 -65.18
N ALA A 9 7.33 -9.93 -65.99
CA ALA A 9 6.99 -11.31 -65.68
C ALA A 9 8.02 -12.32 -66.19
N ALA A 10 8.04 -13.54 -65.63
CA ALA A 10 8.30 -14.78 -66.36
C ALA A 10 7.84 -16.04 -65.59
N ARG A 11 7.23 -16.98 -66.32
CA ARG A 11 6.54 -18.22 -65.91
C ARG A 11 7.48 -19.43 -65.82
N SER A 12 7.16 -20.43 -64.98
CA SER A 12 6.86 -21.84 -65.37
C SER A 12 6.89 -22.84 -64.18
N ALA A 13 5.91 -23.76 -64.17
CA ALA A 13 5.68 -24.89 -63.23
C ALA A 13 6.11 -26.24 -63.92
N PRO A 14 6.05 -27.50 -63.34
CA PRO A 14 5.18 -28.00 -62.24
C PRO A 14 5.68 -29.13 -61.26
N ALA A 15 4.88 -29.33 -60.18
CA ALA A 15 4.45 -30.52 -59.38
C ALA A 15 5.45 -31.60 -58.83
N LEU A 16 5.66 -31.72 -57.48
CA LEU A 16 5.01 -32.55 -56.39
C LEU A 16 5.67 -33.94 -56.16
N PRO A 17 5.60 -34.61 -54.96
CA PRO A 17 5.03 -34.26 -53.64
C PRO A 17 5.98 -34.57 -52.42
N THR A 18 5.59 -34.19 -51.18
CA THR A 18 5.66 -34.99 -49.91
C THR A 18 5.74 -34.14 -48.63
N GLY A 19 4.89 -34.46 -47.64
CA GLY A 19 5.26 -34.63 -46.22
C GLY A 19 5.78 -33.48 -45.37
N ARG A 20 4.93 -33.01 -44.44
CA ARG A 20 5.17 -32.29 -43.16
C ARG A 20 6.59 -32.36 -42.56
N LEU A 21 7.15 -31.22 -42.10
CA LEU A 21 7.75 -31.00 -40.75
C LEU A 21 8.41 -29.60 -40.56
N PHE A 22 8.24 -29.04 -39.35
CA PHE A 22 8.95 -27.94 -38.64
C PHE A 22 8.54 -26.46 -38.75
N PRO A 23 8.30 -25.84 -37.56
CA PRO A 23 9.04 -24.66 -37.11
C PRO A 23 9.73 -24.95 -35.75
N ALA A 24 11.06 -24.98 -35.71
CA ALA A 24 11.82 -25.10 -34.44
C ALA A 24 13.06 -24.19 -34.36
N LEU A 25 13.24 -23.24 -35.29
CA LEU A 25 14.48 -22.45 -35.39
C LEU A 25 14.36 -20.97 -35.02
N LEU A 26 13.18 -20.47 -34.64
CA LEU A 26 13.02 -19.07 -34.18
C LEU A 26 12.85 -18.93 -32.65
N LEU A 27 12.65 -20.02 -31.91
CA LEU A 27 12.59 -19.98 -30.44
C LEU A 27 13.97 -20.05 -29.75
N SER A 28 15.04 -20.37 -30.48
CA SER A 28 16.38 -20.55 -29.89
C SER A 28 17.13 -19.24 -29.66
N ALA A 29 16.98 -18.23 -30.53
CA ALA A 29 17.73 -16.98 -30.43
C ALA A 29 17.28 -16.09 -29.24
N ALA A 30 15.97 -16.00 -28.98
CA ALA A 30 15.44 -15.23 -27.85
C ALA A 30 15.78 -15.87 -26.49
N LEU A 31 15.78 -17.20 -26.43
CA LEU A 31 16.15 -17.94 -25.21
C LEU A 31 17.65 -17.83 -24.92
N ILE A 32 18.50 -17.86 -25.96
CA ILE A 32 19.95 -17.64 -25.82
C ILE A 32 20.25 -16.21 -25.38
N ALA A 33 19.53 -15.21 -25.89
CA ALA A 33 19.68 -13.82 -25.48
C ALA A 33 19.25 -13.59 -24.02
N LEU A 34 18.17 -14.22 -23.57
CA LEU A 34 17.69 -14.15 -22.19
C LEU A 34 18.66 -14.84 -21.21
N VAL A 35 19.19 -16.00 -21.57
CA VAL A 35 20.21 -16.72 -20.79
C VAL A 35 21.52 -15.93 -20.73
N ALA A 36 21.95 -15.30 -21.83
CA ALA A 36 23.14 -14.45 -21.84
C ALA A 36 22.96 -13.15 -21.03
N SER A 37 21.74 -12.60 -20.97
CA SER A 37 21.42 -11.45 -20.11
C SER A 37 21.40 -11.84 -18.62
N CYS A 38 20.86 -13.01 -18.29
CA CYS A 38 20.92 -13.56 -16.93
C CYS A 38 22.36 -13.88 -16.51
N LEU A 39 23.20 -14.43 -17.40
CA LEU A 39 24.61 -14.67 -17.11
C LEU A 39 25.39 -13.37 -16.88
N ARG A 40 25.16 -12.33 -17.69
CA ARG A 40 25.79 -11.00 -17.48
C ARG A 40 25.32 -10.32 -16.20
N TYR A 41 24.06 -10.49 -15.83
CA TYR A 41 23.52 -10.00 -14.56
C TYR A 41 24.17 -10.72 -13.37
N VAL A 42 24.33 -12.05 -13.45
CA VAL A 42 25.03 -12.85 -12.43
C VAL A 42 26.52 -12.50 -12.36
N GLU A 43 27.20 -12.33 -13.49
CA GLU A 43 28.61 -11.90 -13.53
C GLU A 43 28.82 -10.49 -12.97
N SER A 44 27.92 -9.55 -13.24
CA SER A 44 27.98 -8.19 -12.67
C SER A 44 27.77 -8.19 -11.15
N ASN A 45 26.92 -9.08 -10.63
CA ASN A 45 26.69 -9.25 -9.20
C ASN A 45 27.84 -10.01 -8.51
N ILE A 46 28.53 -10.92 -9.22
CA ILE A 46 29.77 -11.57 -8.74
C ILE A 46 30.93 -10.57 -8.72
N ALA A 47 31.01 -9.65 -9.69
CA ALA A 47 32.01 -8.59 -9.71
C ALA A 47 31.78 -7.56 -8.59
N ALA A 48 30.52 -7.22 -8.30
CA ALA A 48 30.15 -6.39 -7.15
C ALA A 48 30.42 -7.10 -5.81
N ALA A 49 30.19 -8.42 -5.73
CA ALA A 49 30.48 -9.22 -4.54
C ALA A 49 31.97 -9.43 -4.26
N ARG A 50 32.86 -9.32 -5.26
CA ARG A 50 34.33 -9.35 -5.06
C ARG A 50 34.90 -8.06 -4.47
N ALA A 51 34.11 -6.97 -4.41
CA ALA A 51 34.50 -5.69 -3.83
C ALA A 51 34.12 -5.52 -2.35
N SER A 52 33.42 -6.50 -1.77
CA SER A 52 33.01 -6.56 -0.36
C SER A 52 33.37 -7.92 0.18
N ASP A 53 34.07 -8.03 1.33
CA ASP A 53 34.56 -9.28 1.94
C ASP A 53 33.46 -10.34 2.23
N VAL A 54 32.92 -10.96 1.17
CA VAL A 54 31.87 -11.98 1.19
C VAL A 54 32.41 -13.20 0.45
N THR A 55 32.77 -14.25 1.20
CA THR A 55 33.16 -15.54 0.63
C THR A 55 31.92 -16.38 0.31
N PHE A 56 31.76 -16.77 -0.96
CA PHE A 56 30.75 -17.74 -1.42
C PHE A 56 31.34 -19.15 -1.42
N ASP A 57 30.64 -20.13 -0.83
CA ASP A 57 30.99 -21.54 -0.93
C ASP A 57 30.42 -22.13 -2.24
N ALA A 58 31.31 -22.63 -3.12
CA ALA A 58 31.03 -22.94 -4.52
C ALA A 58 30.46 -24.36 -4.77
N HIS A 59 29.91 -25.03 -3.76
CA HIS A 59 29.53 -26.45 -3.90
C HIS A 59 28.05 -26.75 -4.24
N TYR A 60 27.17 -25.76 -4.38
CA TYR A 60 25.73 -26.01 -4.50
C TYR A 60 25.14 -26.04 -5.95
N VAL A 61 25.92 -25.71 -6.99
CA VAL A 61 25.36 -25.54 -8.35
C VAL A 61 25.37 -26.81 -9.23
N SER A 62 25.95 -27.94 -8.79
CA SER A 62 26.12 -29.10 -9.69
C SER A 62 25.04 -30.19 -9.66
N ARG A 63 23.93 -30.07 -8.89
CA ARG A 63 22.93 -31.16 -8.77
C ARG A 63 21.54 -30.94 -9.34
N THR A 64 21.20 -29.75 -9.84
CA THR A 64 19.82 -29.48 -10.32
C THR A 64 19.64 -29.55 -11.84
N LEU A 65 20.69 -29.90 -12.60
CA LEU A 65 20.65 -29.97 -14.08
C LEU A 65 20.63 -31.41 -14.64
N ARG A 66 20.37 -32.44 -13.83
CA ARG A 66 20.32 -33.84 -14.31
C ARG A 66 19.03 -34.62 -14.08
N ALA A 67 17.95 -34.00 -13.62
CA ALA A 67 16.65 -34.67 -13.52
C ALA A 67 15.53 -33.72 -13.96
N GLY A 68 14.95 -33.96 -15.13
CA GLY A 68 13.81 -33.18 -15.62
C GLY A 68 13.67 -33.04 -17.13
N ALA A 69 14.21 -33.95 -17.94
CA ALA A 69 13.65 -34.18 -19.27
C ALA A 69 12.54 -35.23 -19.12
N LEU A 70 11.27 -34.79 -19.19
CA LEU A 70 10.07 -35.51 -19.66
C LEU A 70 8.80 -34.93 -19.00
N GLY A 71 7.90 -34.39 -19.83
CA GLY A 71 6.46 -34.44 -19.57
C GLY A 71 5.75 -33.16 -19.11
N SER A 72 5.07 -32.53 -20.06
CA SER A 72 3.72 -31.95 -19.91
C SER A 72 3.54 -30.60 -19.23
N PHE A 73 2.91 -29.70 -19.99
CA PHE A 73 2.44 -28.36 -19.62
C PHE A 73 1.54 -28.34 -18.37
N GLY A 74 1.86 -27.46 -17.43
CA GLY A 74 1.03 -27.15 -16.26
C GLY A 74 1.64 -26.00 -15.46
N VAL A 75 1.17 -24.79 -15.71
CA VAL A 75 1.23 -23.57 -14.88
C VAL A 75 2.30 -23.55 -13.77
N LEU A 76 3.49 -23.00 -14.05
CA LEU A 76 4.39 -22.53 -12.99
C LEU A 76 3.97 -21.12 -12.59
N ARG A 77 3.22 -21.01 -11.48
CA ARG A 77 3.30 -19.82 -10.61
C ARG A 77 4.71 -19.82 -10.02
N THR A 78 5.64 -19.08 -10.59
CA THR A 78 6.88 -18.73 -9.89
C THR A 78 6.53 -17.67 -8.85
N VAL A 79 6.10 -18.13 -7.68
CA VAL A 79 6.26 -17.36 -6.45
C VAL A 79 7.76 -17.25 -6.25
N VAL A 80 8.35 -16.11 -6.61
CA VAL A 80 9.63 -15.71 -6.02
C VAL A 80 9.31 -15.35 -4.58
N GLY A 81 9.16 -16.37 -3.75
CA GLY A 81 9.37 -16.23 -2.32
C GLY A 81 10.85 -15.92 -2.19
N VAL A 82 11.18 -14.67 -1.93
CA VAL A 82 12.48 -14.33 -1.37
C VAL A 82 12.48 -14.92 0.04
N GLU A 83 12.74 -16.23 0.17
CA GLU A 83 13.30 -16.73 1.41
C GLU A 83 14.69 -16.09 1.53
N GLY A 84 14.85 -15.33 2.62
CA GLY A 84 15.83 -14.27 2.77
C GLY A 84 17.25 -14.62 2.32
N ILE A 85 17.87 -13.63 1.68
CA ILE A 85 19.33 -13.50 1.69
C ILE A 85 19.74 -13.43 3.16
N ARG A 86 20.31 -14.52 3.69
CA ARG A 86 20.81 -14.54 5.06
C ARG A 86 22.17 -13.88 5.12
N THR A 87 22.28 -12.86 5.95
CA THR A 87 23.57 -12.26 6.28
C THR A 87 24.27 -13.09 7.36
N LYS A 88 25.57 -12.85 7.62
CA LYS A 88 26.30 -13.40 8.78
C LYS A 88 25.69 -13.00 10.15
N HIS A 89 24.59 -12.23 10.15
CA HIS A 89 23.89 -11.72 11.33
C HIS A 89 22.47 -12.27 11.50
N ASP A 90 21.98 -13.11 10.57
CA ASP A 90 20.69 -13.76 10.73
C ASP A 90 20.78 -14.82 11.83
N PRO A 91 19.88 -14.83 12.83
CA PRO A 91 19.99 -15.76 13.95
C PRO A 91 19.87 -17.20 13.43
N ALA A 92 20.85 -18.02 13.78
CA ALA A 92 20.91 -19.44 13.40
C ALA A 92 19.87 -20.28 14.16
N VAL A 93 19.15 -19.68 15.13
CA VAL A 93 18.14 -20.32 15.96
C VAL A 93 16.96 -19.40 16.24
N SER A 94 15.78 -19.99 16.45
CA SER A 94 14.63 -19.30 17.02
C SER A 94 13.98 -20.16 18.10
N PHE A 95 13.58 -19.57 19.22
CA PHE A 95 12.87 -20.25 20.30
C PHE A 95 11.37 -20.30 19.98
N VAL A 96 10.81 -21.51 19.80
CA VAL A 96 9.46 -21.69 19.23
C VAL A 96 8.35 -21.71 20.28
N LYS A 97 8.67 -22.07 21.52
CA LYS A 97 7.73 -22.08 22.63
C LYS A 97 8.47 -21.83 23.93
N GLN A 98 8.32 -20.64 24.48
CA GLN A 98 8.89 -20.29 25.78
C GLN A 98 7.80 -20.47 26.84
N ARG A 99 8.06 -21.26 27.90
CA ARG A 99 7.41 -20.99 29.19
C ARG A 99 7.98 -19.67 29.72
N PRO A 100 7.26 -18.92 30.58
CA PRO A 100 7.82 -17.70 31.15
C PRO A 100 9.22 -17.99 31.70
N ALA A 101 10.14 -17.03 31.51
CA ALA A 101 11.57 -17.09 31.87
C ALA A 101 11.80 -17.19 33.40
N LEU A 102 10.85 -17.73 34.13
CA LEU A 102 10.76 -17.66 35.57
C LEU A 102 10.26 -18.98 36.14
N LEU A 103 11.01 -19.48 37.10
CA LEU A 103 10.80 -20.77 37.74
C LEU A 103 10.66 -20.61 39.25
N TRP A 104 9.79 -21.41 39.86
CA TRP A 104 9.70 -21.50 41.31
C TRP A 104 10.40 -22.77 41.76
N VAL A 105 11.49 -22.62 42.51
CA VAL A 105 12.24 -23.74 43.08
C VAL A 105 12.56 -23.43 44.53
N ALA A 106 11.91 -24.14 45.45
CA ALA A 106 12.19 -24.00 46.88
C ALA A 106 13.65 -24.38 47.19
N PRO A 107 14.24 -23.87 48.29
CA PRO A 107 15.59 -24.25 48.72
C PRO A 107 15.81 -25.76 48.69
N GLY A 108 16.86 -26.19 47.97
CA GLY A 108 17.24 -27.61 47.84
C GLY A 108 16.35 -28.47 46.95
N GLN A 109 15.23 -27.97 46.44
CA GLN A 109 14.40 -28.68 45.46
C GLN A 109 14.98 -28.55 44.04
N SER A 110 14.69 -29.52 43.18
CA SER A 110 15.12 -29.49 41.77
C SER A 110 13.94 -29.53 40.82
N THR A 111 14.08 -28.86 39.68
CA THR A 111 13.10 -28.95 38.59
C THR A 111 13.80 -28.95 37.23
N THR A 112 13.08 -29.38 36.19
CA THR A 112 13.61 -29.51 34.82
C THR A 112 13.01 -28.47 33.89
N ILE A 113 13.88 -27.70 33.23
CA ILE A 113 13.54 -26.76 32.16
C ILE A 113 13.65 -27.47 30.82
N THR A 114 12.69 -27.22 29.92
CA THR A 114 12.73 -27.69 28.53
C THR A 114 12.66 -26.50 27.58
N LEU A 115 13.72 -26.28 26.80
CA LEU A 115 13.78 -25.27 25.74
C LEU A 115 13.47 -25.90 24.40
N TYR A 116 12.50 -25.33 23.68
CA TYR A 116 12.17 -25.73 22.32
C TYR A 116 12.85 -24.78 21.33
N VAL A 117 13.86 -25.29 20.63
CA VAL A 117 14.70 -24.54 19.69
C VAL A 117 14.45 -25.02 18.27
N MET A 118 14.22 -24.12 17.34
CA MET A 118 14.18 -24.43 15.91
C MET A 118 15.52 -24.09 15.28
N ASN A 119 16.11 -25.11 14.65
CA ASN A 119 17.31 -24.93 13.84
C ASN A 119 16.96 -24.10 12.60
N ARG A 120 17.52 -22.90 12.49
CA ARG A 120 17.35 -22.01 11.34
C ARG A 120 18.57 -22.05 10.42
N SER A 121 19.67 -22.74 10.77
CA SER A 121 20.83 -22.88 9.87
C SER A 121 20.53 -23.80 8.69
N LEU A 122 21.42 -23.78 7.70
CA LEU A 122 21.36 -24.67 6.53
C LEU A 122 21.83 -26.09 6.84
N ASP A 123 22.60 -26.27 7.93
CA ASP A 123 23.14 -27.57 8.33
C ASP A 123 22.35 -28.23 9.47
N THR A 124 22.43 -29.56 9.52
CA THR A 124 21.88 -30.36 10.63
C THR A 124 22.78 -30.23 11.86
N TRP A 125 22.21 -29.84 12.99
CA TRP A 125 22.95 -29.75 14.24
C TRP A 125 23.24 -31.15 14.81
N PRO A 126 24.51 -31.50 15.07
CA PRO A 126 24.87 -32.80 15.62
C PRO A 126 24.54 -32.88 17.13
N SER A 127 24.21 -34.09 17.60
CA SER A 127 23.96 -34.36 19.04
C SER A 127 25.10 -35.07 19.77
N SER A 128 26.17 -35.40 19.06
CA SER A 128 27.35 -36.12 19.57
C SER A 128 28.57 -35.82 18.71
N GLY A 129 29.78 -36.04 19.25
CA GLY A 129 31.03 -35.70 18.59
C GLY A 129 31.57 -34.33 19.03
N PRO A 130 32.72 -33.89 18.47
CA PRO A 130 33.38 -32.65 18.87
C PRO A 130 32.53 -31.39 18.62
N ASP A 131 31.66 -31.43 17.61
CA ASP A 131 30.81 -30.29 17.23
C ASP A 131 29.39 -30.36 17.81
N ALA A 132 29.15 -31.26 18.78
CA ALA A 132 27.83 -31.48 19.34
C ALA A 132 27.22 -30.18 19.91
N VAL A 133 25.94 -29.93 19.61
CA VAL A 133 25.27 -28.74 20.13
C VAL A 133 24.94 -28.90 21.61
N THR A 134 25.51 -28.00 22.40
CA THR A 134 25.38 -27.96 23.86
C THR A 134 24.80 -26.62 24.31
N LEU A 135 24.13 -26.65 25.45
CA LEU A 135 23.68 -25.47 26.17
C LEU A 135 24.64 -25.28 27.35
N ARG A 136 25.30 -24.13 27.41
CA ARG A 136 26.31 -23.80 28.42
C ARG A 136 25.88 -22.59 29.25
N LEU A 137 26.30 -22.55 30.50
CA LEU A 137 26.14 -21.39 31.39
C LEU A 137 26.99 -20.24 30.84
N HIS A 138 26.38 -19.07 30.67
CA HIS A 138 27.10 -17.90 30.20
C HIS A 138 28.16 -17.47 31.23
N PRO A 139 29.35 -17.00 30.82
CA PRO A 139 30.41 -16.58 31.75
C PRO A 139 29.98 -15.51 32.76
N ASP A 140 29.06 -14.62 32.35
CA ASP A 140 28.51 -13.56 33.23
C ASP A 140 27.39 -14.04 34.17
N SER A 141 27.05 -15.33 34.14
CA SER A 141 25.99 -15.91 34.95
C SER A 141 26.51 -16.32 36.33
N PRO A 142 25.76 -16.07 37.43
CA PRO A 142 26.23 -16.34 38.79
C PRO A 142 26.36 -17.83 39.12
N GLY A 143 25.64 -18.73 38.42
CA GLY A 143 25.69 -20.18 38.64
C GLY A 143 25.06 -20.63 39.98
N ALA A 144 24.27 -19.78 40.62
CA ALA A 144 23.59 -20.05 41.88
C ALA A 144 22.41 -21.03 41.75
N LEU A 145 21.89 -21.29 40.54
CA LEU A 145 20.88 -22.34 40.30
C LEU A 145 21.46 -23.70 39.89
N ARG A 146 22.78 -23.88 40.08
CA ARG A 146 23.52 -25.06 39.63
C ARG A 146 22.93 -26.36 40.17
N HIS A 147 22.52 -27.23 39.24
CA HIS A 147 22.10 -28.58 39.57
C HIS A 147 23.28 -29.53 39.59
N ARG A 148 23.19 -30.63 40.36
CA ARG A 148 24.20 -31.71 40.40
C ARG A 148 24.48 -32.41 39.05
N TRP A 149 23.70 -32.11 38.01
CA TRP A 149 23.86 -32.69 36.66
C TRP A 149 24.64 -31.78 35.71
N TRP A 150 25.04 -30.59 36.15
CA TRP A 150 25.85 -29.67 35.37
C TRP A 150 27.31 -30.13 35.40
N ASN A 151 27.92 -30.25 34.23
CA ASN A 151 29.32 -30.61 34.08
C ASN A 151 30.10 -29.40 33.58
N GLY A 152 30.87 -28.76 34.46
CA GLY A 152 31.47 -27.46 34.17
C GLY A 152 30.41 -26.39 33.87
N ASP A 153 30.54 -25.72 32.73
CA ASP A 153 29.55 -24.78 32.20
C ASP A 153 28.43 -25.49 31.41
N SER A 154 28.61 -26.75 30.99
CA SER A 154 27.59 -27.48 30.22
C SER A 154 26.39 -27.85 31.11
N VAL A 155 25.23 -27.28 30.79
CA VAL A 155 23.98 -27.49 31.52
C VAL A 155 23.03 -28.46 30.81
N GLY A 156 23.13 -28.58 29.48
CA GLY A 156 22.29 -29.45 28.66
C GLY A 156 22.86 -29.71 27.27
N ARG A 157 22.30 -30.68 26.55
CA ARG A 157 22.71 -31.03 25.18
C ARG A 157 21.56 -31.60 24.36
N LEU A 158 21.68 -31.53 23.03
CA LEU A 158 20.75 -32.22 22.15
C LEU A 158 20.86 -33.74 22.33
N LYS A 159 19.71 -34.43 22.30
CA LYS A 159 19.67 -35.91 22.39
C LYS A 159 19.66 -36.61 21.04
N LYS A 160 19.26 -35.90 19.98
CA LYS A 160 19.22 -36.39 18.59
C LYS A 160 19.66 -35.26 17.66
N PRO A 161 20.25 -35.57 16.49
CA PRO A 161 20.57 -34.55 15.51
C PRO A 161 19.32 -33.75 15.13
N LEU A 162 19.46 -32.44 14.92
CA LEU A 162 18.35 -31.53 14.65
C LEU A 162 18.47 -30.93 13.24
N PRO A 163 17.69 -31.42 12.25
CA PRO A 163 17.75 -30.92 10.87
C PRO A 163 17.28 -29.46 10.72
N PRO A 164 17.66 -28.77 9.63
CA PRO A 164 17.16 -27.45 9.27
C PRO A 164 15.63 -27.35 9.30
N GLY A 165 15.10 -26.27 9.84
CA GLY A 165 13.66 -26.00 9.93
C GLY A 165 12.90 -26.89 10.91
N LYS A 166 13.58 -27.80 11.63
CA LYS A 166 12.94 -28.65 12.65
C LYS A 166 13.15 -28.09 14.05
N THR A 167 12.21 -28.42 14.94
CA THR A 167 12.25 -28.04 16.36
C THR A 167 12.76 -29.20 17.21
N GLY A 168 13.78 -28.94 18.02
CA GLY A 168 14.34 -29.87 19.01
C GLY A 168 14.12 -29.38 20.43
N ALA A 169 14.21 -30.30 21.39
CA ALA A 169 14.07 -30.00 22.81
C ALA A 169 15.40 -30.20 23.54
N LEU A 170 15.85 -29.15 24.24
CA LEU A 170 16.97 -29.18 25.16
C LEU A 170 16.43 -29.19 26.58
N LYS A 171 16.89 -30.15 27.40
CA LYS A 171 16.46 -30.29 28.79
C LYS A 171 17.65 -30.13 29.72
N PHE A 172 17.46 -29.33 30.76
CA PHE A 172 18.42 -29.20 31.85
C PHE A 172 17.68 -29.01 33.17
N ALA A 173 18.28 -29.43 34.27
CA ALA A 173 17.71 -29.26 35.60
C ALA A 173 18.40 -28.11 36.33
N VAL A 174 17.69 -27.52 37.29
CA VAL A 174 18.19 -26.48 38.20
C VAL A 174 17.79 -26.83 39.63
N THR A 175 18.58 -26.40 40.61
CA THR A 175 18.29 -26.58 42.04
C THR A 175 18.16 -25.23 42.72
N GLY A 176 17.15 -25.07 43.59
CA GLY A 176 16.95 -23.84 44.34
C GLY A 176 18.06 -23.64 45.39
N PRO A 177 18.68 -22.44 45.48
CA PRO A 177 19.75 -22.18 46.45
C PRO A 177 19.22 -22.16 47.88
N ALA A 178 20.11 -22.40 48.86
CA ALA A 178 19.77 -22.53 50.27
C ALA A 178 19.18 -21.23 50.86
N ASP A 179 19.71 -20.07 50.44
CA ASP A 179 19.25 -18.73 50.80
C ASP A 179 19.25 -17.82 49.57
N GLY A 180 18.31 -16.86 49.48
CA GLY A 180 18.27 -15.84 48.42
C GLY A 180 16.87 -15.27 48.17
N GLU A 181 16.79 -14.08 47.58
CA GLU A 181 15.51 -13.43 47.23
C GLU A 181 15.14 -13.62 45.74
N TYR A 182 16.12 -13.58 44.83
CA TYR A 182 15.99 -13.87 43.40
C TYR A 182 17.36 -14.11 42.78
N VAL A 183 17.45 -15.09 41.87
CA VAL A 183 18.67 -15.36 41.08
C VAL A 183 18.29 -15.42 39.60
N GLU A 184 18.99 -14.66 38.76
CA GLU A 184 18.90 -14.76 37.30
C GLU A 184 20.12 -15.50 36.76
N GLU A 185 19.90 -16.42 35.82
CA GLU A 185 20.92 -17.15 35.10
C GLU A 185 20.76 -16.94 33.59
N THR A 186 21.87 -16.94 32.89
CA THR A 186 21.94 -16.89 31.44
C THR A 186 22.63 -18.16 30.94
N VAL A 187 22.03 -18.78 29.94
CA VAL A 187 22.59 -19.92 29.21
C VAL A 187 22.65 -19.60 27.73
N GLU A 188 23.63 -20.15 27.03
CA GLU A 188 23.88 -19.88 25.62
C GLU A 188 24.19 -21.18 24.87
N LEU A 189 23.77 -21.25 23.60
CA LEU A 189 24.00 -22.39 22.74
C LEU A 189 25.36 -22.33 22.07
N TYR A 190 26.03 -23.48 22.04
CA TYR A 190 27.31 -23.68 21.39
C TYR A 190 27.26 -24.89 20.43
N ALA A 191 27.93 -24.78 19.29
CA ALA A 191 28.29 -25.91 18.43
C ALA A 191 29.81 -26.10 18.55
N GLY A 192 30.25 -27.20 19.17
CA GLY A 192 31.64 -27.31 19.62
C GLY A 192 31.97 -26.14 20.56
N GLU A 193 33.01 -25.37 20.24
CA GLU A 193 33.43 -24.17 20.99
C GLU A 193 32.85 -22.84 20.46
N GLU A 194 32.09 -22.88 19.36
CA GLU A 194 31.53 -21.67 18.76
C GLU A 194 30.11 -21.37 19.26
N LYS A 195 29.83 -20.09 19.57
CA LYS A 195 28.50 -19.62 19.95
C LYS A 195 27.55 -19.65 18.76
N ILE A 196 26.32 -20.14 18.97
CA ILE A 196 25.27 -20.10 17.96
C ILE A 196 24.55 -18.74 18.03
N PRO A 197 24.60 -17.88 16.98
CA PRO A 197 23.96 -16.57 16.99
C PRO A 197 22.46 -16.65 17.28
N GLY A 198 21.99 -15.86 18.24
CA GLY A 198 20.61 -15.87 18.73
C GLY A 198 20.29 -16.97 19.76
N GLY A 199 21.30 -17.75 20.18
CA GLY A 199 21.16 -18.87 21.12
C GLY A 199 21.20 -18.53 22.61
N LEU A 200 21.19 -17.24 22.96
CA LEU A 200 21.20 -16.78 24.35
C LEU A 200 19.79 -16.83 24.95
N TYR A 201 19.68 -17.42 26.14
CA TYR A 201 18.43 -17.55 26.88
C TYR A 201 18.64 -17.19 28.36
N ARG A 202 17.79 -16.32 28.89
CA ARG A 202 17.82 -15.90 30.30
C ARG A 202 16.64 -16.50 31.05
N PHE A 203 16.86 -16.92 32.29
CA PHE A 203 15.82 -17.39 33.20
C PHE A 203 16.15 -17.05 34.65
N GLY A 204 15.14 -16.90 35.50
CA GLY A 204 15.32 -16.63 36.92
C GLY A 204 14.55 -17.58 37.84
N SER A 205 14.97 -17.67 39.10
CA SER A 205 14.28 -18.41 40.17
C SER A 205 14.02 -17.53 41.39
N LEU A 206 12.84 -17.71 42.00
CA LEU A 206 12.48 -17.13 43.30
C LEU A 206 12.82 -18.11 44.42
N VAL A 207 13.43 -17.59 45.48
CA VAL A 207 13.64 -18.31 46.74
C VAL A 207 12.87 -17.56 47.84
N GLY A 208 12.05 -18.29 48.61
CA GLY A 208 11.50 -17.80 49.89
C GLY A 208 10.40 -16.71 49.89
N ALA A 209 9.59 -16.52 48.86
CA ALA A 209 8.62 -15.40 48.81
C ALA A 209 7.25 -15.66 49.48
N THR A 210 7.19 -15.62 50.81
CA THR A 210 5.90 -15.55 51.55
C THR A 210 5.28 -14.14 51.50
N GLU A 211 6.10 -13.10 51.32
CA GLU A 211 5.75 -11.67 51.41
C GLU A 211 5.00 -11.09 50.18
N LEU A 212 5.00 -11.77 49.02
CA LEU A 212 4.40 -11.24 47.77
C LEU A 212 2.87 -11.44 47.66
N ARG A 213 2.26 -12.21 48.57
CA ARG A 213 0.79 -12.48 48.58
C ARG A 213 -0.07 -11.25 48.89
N HIS A 214 0.56 -10.16 49.32
CA HIS A 214 -0.11 -8.95 49.81
C HIS A 214 -0.02 -7.77 48.83
N LEU A 215 0.54 -7.96 47.63
CA LEU A 215 0.50 -6.97 46.56
C LEU A 215 -0.77 -7.15 45.73
N LYS A 216 -1.54 -6.08 45.56
CA LYS A 216 -2.77 -6.09 44.76
C LYS A 216 -3.04 -4.68 44.25
N ALA A 217 -3.40 -4.57 42.99
CA ALA A 217 -3.92 -3.35 42.40
C ALA A 217 -5.43 -3.49 42.16
N GLU A 218 -6.11 -2.36 42.11
CA GLU A 218 -7.45 -2.28 41.55
C GLU A 218 -7.42 -2.65 40.05
N PRO A 219 -8.35 -3.50 39.56
CA PRO A 219 -8.50 -3.80 38.15
C PRO A 219 -8.69 -2.55 37.29
N LEU A 220 -8.09 -2.54 36.10
CA LEU A 220 -8.26 -1.48 35.12
C LEU A 220 -9.21 -1.91 34.01
N ASP A 221 -9.95 -0.95 33.48
CA ASP A 221 -10.66 -1.12 32.22
C ASP A 221 -9.69 -1.09 31.03
N ASP A 222 -10.09 -1.75 29.94
CA ASP A 222 -9.34 -1.71 28.68
C ASP A 222 -9.30 -0.28 28.12
N LEU A 223 -8.15 0.11 27.58
CA LEU A 223 -7.93 1.41 26.95
C LEU A 223 -8.04 1.29 25.44
N THR A 224 -9.02 1.96 24.83
CA THR A 224 -9.15 2.06 23.38
C THR A 224 -8.80 3.47 22.90
N LEU A 225 -7.98 3.56 21.85
CA LEU A 225 -7.50 4.81 21.29
C LEU A 225 -7.62 4.79 19.77
N THR A 226 -7.90 5.95 19.17
CA THR A 226 -7.78 6.17 17.73
C THR A 226 -6.67 7.18 17.49
N LEU A 227 -5.65 6.81 16.72
CA LEU A 227 -4.46 7.61 16.48
C LEU A 227 -4.08 7.60 15.00
N GLN A 228 -3.39 8.64 14.56
CA GLN A 228 -2.83 8.72 13.21
C GLN A 228 -1.52 7.93 13.09
N PRO A 229 -1.14 7.47 11.88
CA PRO A 229 0.13 6.80 11.66
C PRO A 229 1.32 7.56 12.26
N GLY A 230 2.06 6.94 13.16
CA GLY A 230 3.25 7.54 13.78
C GLY A 230 2.99 8.60 14.86
N GLN A 231 1.72 8.95 15.15
CA GLN A 231 1.33 9.92 16.17
C GLN A 231 1.77 9.45 17.56
N GLU A 232 2.31 10.37 18.36
CA GLU A 232 2.75 10.10 19.73
C GLU A 232 1.89 10.84 20.75
N ILE A 233 1.38 10.12 21.75
CA ILE A 233 0.57 10.68 22.84
C ILE A 233 1.06 10.20 24.20
N LYS A 234 0.64 10.87 25.27
CA LYS A 234 0.87 10.43 26.66
C LYS A 234 -0.46 10.28 27.38
N VAL A 235 -0.79 9.05 27.78
CA VAL A 235 -2.04 8.73 28.48
C VAL A 235 -1.77 8.59 29.98
N PRO A 236 -2.45 9.33 30.86
CA PRO A 236 -2.35 9.13 32.30
C PRO A 236 -3.08 7.85 32.71
N ILE A 237 -2.37 6.91 33.33
CA ILE A 237 -2.94 5.67 33.87
C ILE A 237 -2.85 5.71 35.39
N THR A 238 -3.99 5.60 36.08
CA THR A 238 -4.04 5.62 37.54
C THR A 238 -4.11 4.21 38.09
N PHE A 239 -3.20 3.87 39.00
CA PHE A 239 -3.18 2.60 39.72
C PHE A 239 -3.47 2.84 41.20
N THR A 240 -4.42 2.09 41.76
CA THR A 240 -4.74 2.10 43.20
C THR A 240 -4.17 0.86 43.89
N ASN A 241 -3.45 1.04 44.99
CA ASN A 241 -2.89 -0.06 45.77
C ASN A 241 -3.93 -0.62 46.75
N LEU A 242 -4.50 -1.77 46.45
CA LEU A 242 -5.41 -2.52 47.33
C LEU A 242 -4.68 -3.59 48.17
N GLY A 243 -3.35 -3.58 48.11
CA GLY A 243 -2.48 -4.47 48.87
C GLY A 243 -2.14 -3.87 50.23
N GLN A 244 -1.70 -4.73 51.15
CA GLN A 244 -1.26 -4.30 52.49
C GLN A 244 0.18 -3.76 52.49
N LYS A 245 0.90 -3.87 51.37
CA LYS A 245 2.30 -3.43 51.23
C LYS A 245 2.38 -2.16 50.41
N THR A 246 3.12 -1.18 50.94
CA THR A 246 3.50 0.04 50.22
C THR A 246 4.35 -0.30 49.00
N TRP A 247 3.97 0.22 47.82
CA TRP A 247 4.79 0.15 46.61
C TRP A 247 5.90 1.19 46.69
N ALA A 248 7.13 0.86 46.30
CA ALA A 248 8.22 1.83 46.21
C ALA A 248 8.74 1.90 44.77
N ASN A 249 9.21 3.06 44.31
CA ASN A 249 9.81 3.18 42.96
C ASN A 249 11.34 2.93 42.94
N THR A 250 11.96 2.84 44.11
CA THR A 250 13.39 2.58 44.32
C THR A 250 13.59 1.47 45.35
N GLY A 251 14.83 0.96 45.47
CA GLY A 251 15.16 -0.13 46.39
C GLY A 251 14.76 -1.53 45.89
N PHE A 252 14.80 -2.50 46.80
CA PHE A 252 14.37 -3.88 46.58
C PHE A 252 12.84 -3.97 46.46
N GLY A 253 12.32 -4.80 45.55
CA GLY A 253 10.87 -4.91 45.30
C GLY A 253 10.24 -3.70 44.58
N ARG A 254 11.04 -2.79 44.03
CA ARG A 254 10.54 -1.56 43.38
C ARG A 254 9.51 -1.86 42.29
N VAL A 255 8.41 -1.14 42.26
CA VAL A 255 7.38 -1.33 41.23
C VAL A 255 7.85 -0.75 39.90
N ARG A 256 7.41 -1.33 38.78
CA ARG A 256 7.67 -0.87 37.42
C ARG A 256 6.46 -1.15 36.55
N PHE A 257 6.24 -0.29 35.55
CA PHE A 257 5.23 -0.50 34.52
C PHE A 257 5.88 -1.02 33.23
N VAL A 258 5.45 -2.20 32.78
CA VAL A 258 6.12 -2.99 31.73
C VAL A 258 5.10 -3.59 30.75
N PRO A 259 5.49 -3.88 29.50
CA PRO A 259 4.68 -4.72 28.62
C PRO A 259 4.69 -6.18 29.12
N VAL A 260 3.59 -6.89 28.95
CA VAL A 260 3.45 -8.30 29.36
C VAL A 260 4.33 -9.23 28.52
N ASN A 261 4.49 -8.93 27.23
CA ASN A 261 5.32 -9.71 26.29
C ASN A 261 6.41 -8.81 25.66
N PRO A 262 7.55 -8.59 26.32
CA PRO A 262 8.63 -7.75 25.76
C PRO A 262 9.32 -8.47 24.58
N GLY A 263 8.75 -8.36 23.38
CA GLY A 263 9.41 -8.73 22.12
C GLY A 263 10.40 -7.64 21.66
N ALA A 264 11.28 -7.98 20.71
CA ALA A 264 12.34 -7.10 20.22
C ALA A 264 11.83 -5.78 19.56
N THR A 265 10.54 -5.67 19.25
CA THR A 265 9.92 -4.46 18.68
C THR A 265 8.45 -4.34 19.16
N ASN A 266 8.22 -3.67 20.30
CA ASN A 266 6.84 -3.32 20.70
C ASN A 266 6.29 -2.27 19.70
N ALA A 267 5.10 -2.54 19.14
CA ALA A 267 4.49 -1.71 18.10
C ALA A 267 4.15 -0.29 18.57
N PHE A 268 4.00 -0.08 19.90
CA PHE A 268 3.66 1.17 20.54
C PHE A 268 4.85 1.96 21.08
N ARG A 269 6.08 1.47 20.86
CA ARG A 269 7.29 2.01 21.49
C ARG A 269 7.51 3.49 21.11
N SER A 270 7.31 4.37 22.09
CA SER A 270 7.74 5.77 22.03
C SER A 270 9.26 5.88 22.25
N GLN A 271 9.88 6.92 21.69
CA GLN A 271 11.28 7.25 21.93
C GLN A 271 11.58 7.59 23.39
N SER A 272 10.55 7.97 24.16
CA SER A 272 10.66 8.30 25.59
C SER A 272 10.72 7.08 26.51
N TRP A 273 10.52 5.86 25.98
CA TRP A 273 10.64 4.63 26.77
C TRP A 273 12.10 4.38 27.14
N THR A 274 12.36 4.25 28.44
CA THR A 274 13.73 4.09 28.98
C THR A 274 14.43 2.85 28.41
N THR A 275 13.70 1.76 28.15
CA THR A 275 14.17 0.56 27.43
C THR A 275 12.99 -0.11 26.70
N ALA A 276 13.24 -1.12 25.85
CA ALA A 276 12.18 -1.93 25.22
C ALA A 276 11.28 -2.69 26.23
N SER A 277 11.64 -2.70 27.51
CA SER A 277 10.94 -3.43 28.58
C SER A 277 10.51 -2.53 29.75
N ILE A 278 10.75 -1.21 29.67
CA ILE A 278 10.37 -0.25 30.73
C ILE A 278 9.69 0.96 30.08
N VAL A 279 8.40 1.05 30.33
CA VAL A 279 7.49 1.97 29.62
C VAL A 279 7.51 3.37 30.22
N ALA A 280 7.56 3.46 31.56
CA ALA A 280 7.64 4.72 32.29
C ALA A 280 8.25 4.53 33.69
N ARG A 281 8.84 5.60 34.24
CA ARG A 281 9.25 5.65 35.65
C ARG A 281 8.06 6.10 36.51
N LEU A 282 7.88 5.49 37.68
CA LEU A 282 6.86 5.88 38.64
C LEU A 282 7.19 7.26 39.22
N PRO A 283 6.27 8.22 39.23
CA PRO A 283 6.56 9.59 39.64
C PRO A 283 6.69 9.76 41.16
N SER A 284 6.02 8.92 41.95
CA SER A 284 6.03 8.97 43.41
C SER A 284 7.05 7.99 43.99
N ALA A 285 7.78 8.44 45.03
CA ALA A 285 8.78 7.60 45.72
C ALA A 285 8.16 6.32 46.32
N THR A 286 6.93 6.45 46.84
CA THR A 286 6.15 5.35 47.43
C THR A 286 4.64 5.53 47.21
N VAL A 287 3.87 4.43 47.26
CA VAL A 287 2.40 4.39 47.21
C VAL A 287 1.90 3.48 48.32
N ALA A 288 1.28 4.06 49.35
CA ALA A 288 0.78 3.32 50.50
C ALA A 288 -0.47 2.48 50.15
N ALA A 289 -0.87 1.58 51.06
CA ALA A 289 -2.15 0.88 50.97
C ALA A 289 -3.31 1.87 50.86
N GLU A 290 -4.32 1.55 50.05
CA GLU A 290 -5.52 2.36 49.78
C GLU A 290 -5.22 3.75 49.18
N THR A 291 -4.06 3.91 48.55
CA THR A 291 -3.71 5.16 47.83
C THR A 291 -3.41 4.89 46.36
N SER A 292 -3.51 5.94 45.54
CA SER A 292 -3.34 5.85 44.10
C SER A 292 -2.12 6.63 43.60
N MET A 293 -1.62 6.22 42.44
CA MET A 293 -0.60 6.92 41.68
C MET A 293 -0.99 6.99 40.21
N THR A 294 -0.56 8.04 39.52
CA THR A 294 -0.77 8.17 38.07
C THR A 294 0.56 8.08 37.34
N VAL A 295 0.63 7.23 36.32
CA VAL A 295 1.81 7.03 35.46
C VAL A 295 1.45 7.47 34.04
N ALA A 296 2.28 8.31 33.43
CA ALA A 296 2.08 8.72 32.03
C ALA A 296 2.64 7.65 31.08
N LEU A 297 1.75 6.94 30.40
CA LEU A 297 2.06 5.97 29.35
C LEU A 297 2.24 6.71 28.02
N ALA A 298 3.48 6.83 27.55
CA ALA A 298 3.75 7.33 26.20
C ALA A 298 3.49 6.24 25.16
N ILE A 299 2.70 6.52 24.12
CA ILE A 299 2.35 5.58 23.05
C ILE A 299 2.66 6.25 21.72
N ARG A 300 3.42 5.57 20.86
CA ARG A 300 3.57 5.96 19.46
C ARG A 300 2.81 4.98 18.57
N ALA A 301 1.86 5.48 17.81
CA ALA A 301 1.09 4.66 16.88
C ALA A 301 1.99 4.04 15.78
N PRO A 302 1.75 2.78 15.38
CA PRO A 302 2.37 2.20 14.18
C PRO A 302 2.15 3.05 12.93
N LEU A 303 3.03 2.91 11.94
CA LEU A 303 2.90 3.60 10.65
C LEU A 303 1.88 2.93 9.71
N LEU A 304 1.57 1.66 9.94
CA LEU A 304 0.58 0.92 9.16
C LEU A 304 -0.81 1.13 9.79
N ILE A 305 -1.80 1.32 8.94
CA ILE A 305 -3.22 1.39 9.33
C ILE A 305 -3.66 0.02 9.81
N GLY A 306 -4.48 -0.01 10.85
CA GLY A 306 -5.01 -1.24 11.41
C GLY A 306 -5.25 -1.15 12.90
N THR A 307 -5.74 -2.25 13.46
CA THR A 307 -5.98 -2.37 14.90
C THR A 307 -4.83 -3.14 15.54
N TYR A 308 -4.21 -2.53 16.53
CA TYR A 308 -3.08 -3.08 17.28
C TYR A 308 -3.49 -3.24 18.73
N THR A 309 -3.04 -4.32 19.38
CA THR A 309 -3.35 -4.57 20.79
C THR A 309 -2.09 -5.00 21.51
N GLU A 310 -1.87 -4.42 22.69
CA GLU A 310 -0.76 -4.78 23.58
C GLU A 310 -1.24 -4.75 25.03
N ASP A 311 -0.74 -5.69 25.83
CA ASP A 311 -1.05 -5.77 27.25
C ASP A 311 0.14 -5.24 28.09
N PHE A 312 -0.16 -4.42 29.09
CA PHE A 312 0.79 -3.84 30.03
C PHE A 312 0.43 -4.23 31.46
N GLN A 313 1.38 -4.17 32.39
CA GLN A 313 1.12 -4.45 33.81
C GLN A 313 2.17 -3.82 34.75
N LEU A 314 1.82 -3.69 36.03
CA LEU A 314 2.80 -3.42 37.07
C LEU A 314 3.50 -4.71 37.52
N ILE A 315 4.82 -4.60 37.72
CA ILE A 315 5.64 -5.64 38.34
C ILE A 315 6.37 -5.05 39.55
N ALA A 316 6.46 -5.77 40.65
CA ALA A 316 7.43 -5.48 41.71
C ALA A 316 8.76 -6.15 41.34
N THR A 317 9.86 -5.38 41.32
CA THR A 317 11.06 -5.81 40.57
C THR A 317 11.69 -7.02 41.23
N ASN A 318 12.01 -7.95 40.32
CA ASN A 318 12.41 -9.32 40.50
C ASN A 318 11.26 -10.21 40.97
N VAL A 319 10.11 -10.23 40.27
CA VAL A 319 9.54 -11.44 39.62
C VAL A 319 8.02 -11.41 39.38
N ALA A 320 7.20 -10.81 40.25
CA ALA A 320 5.74 -11.05 40.22
C ALA A 320 4.91 -9.90 39.59
N PRO A 321 3.99 -10.20 38.66
CA PRO A 321 2.91 -9.29 38.29
C PRO A 321 2.12 -8.90 39.54
N ILE A 322 1.78 -7.63 39.68
CA ILE A 322 0.84 -7.19 40.72
C ILE A 322 -0.58 -7.56 40.23
N PRO A 323 -1.30 -8.48 40.88
CA PRO A 323 -2.64 -8.87 40.44
C PRO A 323 -3.57 -7.65 40.37
N GLY A 324 -4.39 -7.58 39.31
CA GLY A 324 -5.29 -6.45 39.04
C GLY A 324 -4.65 -5.31 38.23
N SER A 325 -3.31 -5.27 38.07
CA SER A 325 -2.64 -4.15 37.39
C SER A 325 -2.57 -4.27 35.86
N GLN A 326 -3.19 -5.29 35.25
CA GLN A 326 -3.12 -5.51 33.81
C GLN A 326 -3.98 -4.48 33.08
N LEU A 327 -3.42 -3.89 32.03
CA LEU A 327 -4.07 -2.94 31.14
C LEU A 327 -3.92 -3.43 29.71
N ARG A 328 -5.03 -3.75 29.05
CA ARG A 328 -5.04 -3.95 27.60
C ARG A 328 -5.19 -2.61 26.91
N VAL A 329 -4.33 -2.35 25.93
CA VAL A 329 -4.40 -1.15 25.10
C VAL A 329 -4.68 -1.56 23.66
N THR A 330 -5.79 -1.09 23.12
CA THR A 330 -6.16 -1.26 21.71
C THR A 330 -6.03 0.09 21.01
N VAL A 331 -5.17 0.16 20.00
CA VAL A 331 -5.00 1.36 19.15
C VAL A 331 -5.51 1.04 17.77
N THR A 332 -6.53 1.77 17.32
CA THR A 332 -6.93 1.85 15.92
C THR A 332 -6.11 2.95 15.26
N VAL A 333 -5.18 2.55 14.39
CA VAL A 333 -4.44 3.48 13.55
C VAL A 333 -5.28 3.77 12.32
N ALA A 334 -5.76 5.00 12.22
CA ALA A 334 -6.55 5.49 11.10
C ALA A 334 -5.99 6.85 10.65
N LEU A 335 -6.11 7.17 9.37
CA LEU A 335 -5.81 8.53 8.92
C LEU A 335 -6.69 9.54 9.67
N PRO A 336 -6.25 10.80 9.84
CA PRO A 336 -7.16 11.84 10.31
C PRO A 336 -8.46 11.75 9.52
N GLU A 337 -9.58 11.77 10.22
CA GLU A 337 -10.80 12.23 9.61
C GLU A 337 -10.49 13.66 9.17
N LEU A 338 -10.32 13.84 7.86
CA LEU A 338 -10.15 15.17 7.27
C LEU A 338 -11.35 15.98 7.74
N GLU A 339 -11.13 17.21 8.22
CA GLU A 339 -12.24 18.12 8.48
C GLU A 339 -13.09 18.17 7.20
N THR A 340 -14.27 17.54 7.27
CA THR A 340 -15.20 17.49 6.17
C THR A 340 -15.88 18.83 6.11
N VAL A 341 -15.28 19.76 5.38
CA VAL A 341 -16.04 20.90 4.89
C VAL A 341 -16.87 20.36 3.71
N HIS A 342 -18.10 19.94 4.00
CA HIS A 342 -19.06 19.59 2.97
C HIS A 342 -19.47 20.88 2.24
N PHE A 343 -18.94 21.12 1.04
CA PHE A 343 -19.22 22.34 0.28
C PHE A 343 -20.44 22.18 -0.64
N THR A 344 -20.77 20.95 -1.04
CA THR A 344 -22.03 20.60 -1.72
C THR A 344 -22.64 19.34 -1.08
N ASP A 345 -23.96 19.33 -0.85
CA ASP A 345 -24.68 18.17 -0.30
C ASP A 345 -24.70 16.97 -1.26
N THR A 346 -24.36 17.21 -2.54
CA THR A 346 -24.38 16.21 -3.61
C THR A 346 -23.10 16.25 -4.43
N GLU A 347 -22.63 15.08 -4.84
CA GLU A 347 -21.54 14.91 -5.80
C GLU A 347 -21.82 15.68 -7.11
N PRO A 348 -20.89 16.55 -7.59
CA PRO A 348 -21.08 17.30 -8.83
C PRO A 348 -21.30 16.42 -10.07
N LEU A 349 -22.23 16.83 -10.93
CA LEU A 349 -22.37 16.25 -12.27
C LEU A 349 -21.42 16.97 -13.24
N ILE A 350 -20.55 16.21 -13.88
CA ILE A 350 -19.67 16.67 -14.95
C ILE A 350 -20.31 16.37 -16.30
N ARG A 351 -20.14 17.31 -17.24
CA ARG A 351 -20.55 17.20 -18.63
C ARG A 351 -19.32 16.99 -19.50
N ILE A 352 -19.28 15.91 -20.28
CA ILE A 352 -18.13 15.52 -21.09
C ILE A 352 -18.52 15.50 -22.57
N GLY A 353 -17.88 16.33 -23.39
CA GLY A 353 -17.99 16.25 -24.85
C GLY A 353 -17.32 14.99 -25.37
N LEU A 354 -18.09 14.06 -25.94
CA LEU A 354 -17.60 12.78 -26.47
C LEU A 354 -17.20 12.86 -27.94
N MET A 355 -18.12 13.34 -28.78
CA MET A 355 -17.91 13.56 -30.21
C MET A 355 -18.79 14.68 -30.74
N GLU A 356 -18.25 15.36 -31.74
CA GLU A 356 -18.96 16.31 -32.61
C GLU A 356 -19.52 15.55 -33.84
N GLN A 357 -20.72 15.91 -34.27
CA GLN A 357 -21.44 15.33 -35.39
C GLN A 357 -21.85 16.43 -36.38
N SER A 358 -20.92 16.84 -37.24
CA SER A 358 -21.10 17.98 -38.18
C SER A 358 -21.57 17.61 -39.59
N SER A 359 -21.46 16.35 -40.05
CA SER A 359 -21.70 15.99 -41.47
C SER A 359 -22.97 15.17 -41.79
N ALA A 360 -23.71 14.72 -40.77
CA ALA A 360 -25.08 14.21 -40.84
C ALA A 360 -25.49 13.85 -39.41
N PRO A 361 -25.98 14.82 -38.60
CA PRO A 361 -26.05 14.68 -37.15
C PRO A 361 -27.07 13.61 -36.78
N GLN A 362 -26.59 12.39 -36.55
CA GLN A 362 -27.36 11.28 -36.02
C GLN A 362 -26.52 10.54 -34.98
N ALA A 363 -27.16 10.13 -33.89
CA ALA A 363 -26.56 9.25 -32.90
C ALA A 363 -27.63 8.32 -32.31
N THR A 364 -27.31 7.04 -32.21
CA THR A 364 -28.14 6.02 -31.60
C THR A 364 -27.63 5.76 -30.18
N ILE A 365 -28.51 5.97 -29.20
CA ILE A 365 -28.24 5.70 -27.79
C ILE A 365 -29.01 4.45 -27.38
N ARG A 366 -28.30 3.43 -26.92
CA ARG A 366 -28.87 2.15 -26.47
C ARG A 366 -28.63 1.95 -24.98
N VAL A 367 -29.66 1.55 -24.25
CA VAL A 367 -29.53 1.14 -22.84
C VAL A 367 -29.01 -0.30 -22.79
N LEU A 368 -27.80 -0.49 -22.28
CA LEU A 368 -27.21 -1.82 -22.09
C LEU A 368 -27.62 -2.44 -20.75
N GLU A 369 -27.64 -1.62 -19.69
CA GLU A 369 -27.99 -2.03 -18.34
C GLU A 369 -28.68 -0.89 -17.60
N GLY A 370 -29.78 -1.19 -16.89
CA GLY A 370 -30.53 -0.20 -16.10
C GLY A 370 -31.80 0.30 -16.80
N THR A 371 -32.27 1.48 -16.42
CA THR A 371 -33.48 2.11 -16.95
C THR A 371 -33.22 3.57 -17.27
N ALA A 372 -33.74 4.05 -18.39
CA ALA A 372 -33.60 5.43 -18.80
C ALA A 372 -34.93 6.01 -19.32
N LYS A 373 -34.99 7.34 -19.40
CA LYS A 373 -36.09 8.09 -19.99
C LYS A 373 -35.56 9.02 -21.06
N LEU A 374 -36.35 9.28 -22.09
CA LEU A 374 -36.07 10.36 -23.02
C LEU A 374 -36.75 11.63 -22.53
N ILE A 375 -35.97 12.69 -22.33
CA ILE A 375 -36.47 14.00 -21.91
C ILE A 375 -35.88 15.12 -22.76
N THR A 376 -36.53 16.28 -22.73
CA THR A 376 -35.92 17.56 -23.14
C THR A 376 -35.06 18.13 -22.02
N THR A 377 -34.15 19.06 -22.35
CA THR A 377 -33.25 19.68 -21.37
C THR A 377 -33.94 20.52 -20.29
N ASP A 378 -35.17 20.98 -20.51
CA ASP A 378 -36.03 21.61 -19.49
C ASP A 378 -36.77 20.59 -18.59
N GLY A 379 -36.65 19.30 -18.88
CA GLY A 379 -37.17 18.21 -18.05
C GLY A 379 -38.49 17.59 -18.51
N ALA A 380 -39.08 18.02 -19.64
CA ALA A 380 -40.29 17.39 -20.14
C ALA A 380 -40.02 15.95 -20.61
N VAL A 381 -40.82 15.00 -20.13
CA VAL A 381 -40.69 13.58 -20.48
C VAL A 381 -41.33 13.31 -21.83
N LEU A 382 -40.55 12.74 -22.75
CA LEU A 382 -40.99 12.36 -24.09
C LEU A 382 -41.28 10.84 -24.17
N LEU A 383 -40.42 10.01 -23.57
CA LEU A 383 -40.58 8.56 -23.49
C LEU A 383 -40.10 8.04 -22.13
N ASP A 384 -40.85 7.12 -21.52
CA ASP A 384 -40.51 6.46 -20.26
C ASP A 384 -41.19 5.08 -20.18
N PRO A 385 -40.44 3.96 -20.21
CA PRO A 385 -38.99 3.87 -20.37
C PRO A 385 -38.54 4.05 -21.83
N VAL A 386 -37.24 4.22 -22.04
CA VAL A 386 -36.59 4.09 -23.37
C VAL A 386 -35.48 3.04 -23.30
N SER A 387 -35.38 2.18 -24.32
CA SER A 387 -34.33 1.15 -24.43
C SER A 387 -33.33 1.45 -25.55
N GLU A 388 -33.79 2.12 -26.61
CA GLU A 388 -32.96 2.61 -27.72
C GLU A 388 -33.64 3.84 -28.31
N VAL A 389 -32.86 4.86 -28.65
CA VAL A 389 -33.33 6.06 -29.35
C VAL A 389 -32.31 6.53 -30.36
N VAL A 390 -32.79 6.87 -31.54
CA VAL A 390 -32.02 7.54 -32.60
C VAL A 390 -32.30 9.03 -32.49
N PHE A 391 -31.26 9.81 -32.20
CA PHE A 391 -31.28 11.26 -32.25
C PHE A 391 -30.89 11.76 -33.64
N GLY A 392 -31.50 12.86 -34.05
CA GLY A 392 -31.14 13.56 -35.27
C GLY A 392 -31.34 15.06 -35.15
N ARG A 393 -31.00 15.79 -36.22
CA ARG A 393 -31.37 17.21 -36.41
C ARG A 393 -31.94 17.47 -37.78
N ALA A 394 -32.98 18.32 -37.84
CA ALA A 394 -33.61 18.80 -39.06
C ALA A 394 -33.73 20.32 -38.99
N GLY A 395 -32.77 21.03 -39.57
CA GLY A 395 -32.62 22.47 -39.32
C GLY A 395 -32.35 22.71 -37.84
N THR A 396 -33.12 23.62 -37.23
CA THR A 396 -32.98 23.95 -35.80
C THR A 396 -33.69 22.98 -34.85
N GLN A 397 -34.46 22.02 -35.38
CA GLN A 397 -35.22 21.06 -34.58
C GLN A 397 -34.38 19.83 -34.27
N TYR A 398 -34.44 19.38 -33.02
CA TYR A 398 -33.94 18.09 -32.58
C TYR A 398 -35.01 17.02 -32.86
N THR A 399 -34.62 15.91 -33.47
CA THR A 399 -35.52 14.79 -33.78
C THR A 399 -35.14 13.57 -32.97
N TYR A 400 -36.13 12.74 -32.65
CA TYR A 400 -35.92 11.45 -32.01
C TYR A 400 -36.81 10.37 -32.62
N ALA A 401 -36.32 9.13 -32.65
CA ALA A 401 -37.08 7.94 -33.02
C ALA A 401 -36.70 6.75 -32.13
N ALA A 402 -37.70 6.04 -31.61
CA ALA A 402 -37.57 4.83 -30.80
C ALA A 402 -38.61 3.81 -31.29
N GLY A 403 -38.18 2.88 -32.15
CA GLY A 403 -39.10 2.01 -32.89
C GLY A 403 -40.05 2.82 -33.77
N ASP A 404 -41.36 2.58 -33.63
CA ASP A 404 -42.40 3.28 -34.39
C ASP A 404 -42.80 4.65 -33.78
N VAL A 405 -42.21 5.02 -32.65
CA VAL A 405 -42.52 6.28 -31.94
C VAL A 405 -41.42 7.29 -32.23
N GLY A 406 -41.78 8.50 -32.66
CA GLY A 406 -40.82 9.56 -32.91
C GLY A 406 -41.44 10.95 -32.85
N GLY A 407 -40.61 11.97 -32.84
CA GLY A 407 -41.04 13.35 -32.76
C GLY A 407 -39.91 14.34 -32.98
N SER A 408 -40.24 15.62 -32.84
CA SER A 408 -39.28 16.72 -32.89
C SER A 408 -39.55 17.76 -31.82
N THR A 409 -38.50 18.49 -31.44
CA THR A 409 -38.54 19.55 -30.43
C THR A 409 -37.51 20.62 -30.74
N SER A 410 -37.77 21.84 -30.28
CA SER A 410 -36.81 22.95 -30.36
C SER A 410 -35.75 22.91 -29.26
N LEU A 411 -35.93 22.05 -28.25
CA LEU A 411 -35.01 21.90 -27.12
C LEU A 411 -34.08 20.70 -27.31
N PRO A 412 -32.82 20.77 -26.83
CA PRO A 412 -31.92 19.63 -26.85
C PRO A 412 -32.51 18.41 -26.11
N LEU A 413 -32.13 17.22 -26.59
CA LEU A 413 -32.63 15.94 -26.11
C LEU A 413 -31.64 15.28 -25.15
N ARG A 414 -32.15 14.48 -24.20
CA ARG A 414 -31.33 13.74 -23.26
C ARG A 414 -31.96 12.39 -22.94
N VAL A 415 -31.17 11.33 -23.09
CA VAL A 415 -31.42 10.06 -22.39
C VAL A 415 -31.00 10.26 -20.94
N ASP A 416 -31.98 10.51 -20.08
CA ASP A 416 -31.80 10.76 -18.65
C ASP A 416 -31.81 9.43 -17.90
N ALA A 417 -30.73 9.17 -17.18
CA ALA A 417 -30.54 7.93 -16.45
C ALA A 417 -29.67 8.10 -15.20
N PRO A 418 -29.92 7.29 -14.15
CA PRO A 418 -29.04 7.24 -12.97
C PRO A 418 -27.61 6.84 -13.32
N ALA A 419 -26.65 7.21 -12.47
CA ALA A 419 -25.22 6.89 -12.64
C ALA A 419 -24.92 5.37 -12.72
N THR A 420 -25.83 4.52 -12.26
CA THR A 420 -25.72 3.06 -12.35
C THR A 420 -26.10 2.50 -13.72
N THR A 421 -26.82 3.26 -14.54
CA THR A 421 -27.23 2.85 -15.90
C THR A 421 -26.07 2.96 -16.86
N VAL A 422 -25.95 1.99 -17.77
CA VAL A 422 -24.93 1.93 -18.83
C VAL A 422 -25.60 2.17 -20.18
N LEU A 423 -25.14 3.19 -20.88
CA LEU A 423 -25.60 3.61 -22.19
C LEU A 423 -24.49 3.41 -23.23
N GLU A 424 -24.83 2.81 -24.37
CA GLU A 424 -23.98 2.73 -25.54
C GLU A 424 -24.29 3.88 -26.51
N VAL A 425 -23.25 4.51 -27.05
CA VAL A 425 -23.34 5.42 -28.18
C VAL A 425 -22.84 4.66 -29.41
N VAL A 426 -23.77 4.21 -30.26
CA VAL A 426 -23.47 3.19 -31.29
C VAL A 426 -22.44 3.68 -32.32
N GLU A 427 -22.57 4.93 -32.77
CA GLU A 427 -21.71 5.55 -33.79
C GLU A 427 -20.39 6.09 -33.20
N TYR A 428 -20.19 6.01 -31.89
CA TYR A 428 -18.93 6.41 -31.27
C TYR A 428 -17.90 5.27 -31.38
N GLU A 429 -17.09 5.29 -32.42
CA GLU A 429 -16.01 4.31 -32.60
C GLU A 429 -14.73 4.78 -31.93
N ARG A 430 -14.29 4.05 -30.89
CA ARG A 430 -13.07 4.36 -30.16
C ARG A 430 -12.29 3.11 -29.79
N GLN A 431 -11.73 2.48 -30.80
CA GLN A 431 -10.90 1.29 -30.66
C GLN A 431 -9.49 1.66 -30.19
N PRO A 432 -8.94 1.00 -29.15
CA PRO A 432 -7.55 1.19 -28.77
C PRO A 432 -6.62 0.60 -29.85
N SER A 433 -5.53 1.31 -30.16
CA SER A 433 -4.59 0.89 -31.22
C SER A 433 -3.88 -0.44 -30.95
N TRP A 434 -3.86 -0.89 -29.68
CA TRP A 434 -3.24 -2.14 -29.26
C TRP A 434 -4.20 -3.34 -29.30
N ASP A 435 -5.52 -3.10 -29.42
CA ASP A 435 -6.53 -4.15 -29.60
C ASP A 435 -7.78 -3.57 -30.28
N THR A 436 -7.87 -3.74 -31.60
CA THR A 436 -8.99 -3.22 -32.41
C THR A 436 -10.27 -4.03 -32.24
N THR A 437 -10.27 -5.10 -31.44
CA THR A 437 -11.50 -5.86 -31.13
C THR A 437 -12.31 -5.23 -30.02
N LEU A 438 -11.71 -4.29 -29.27
CA LEU A 438 -12.38 -3.50 -28.24
C LEU A 438 -12.96 -2.22 -28.84
N ASN A 439 -14.09 -1.75 -28.30
CA ASN A 439 -14.66 -0.44 -28.63
C ASN A 439 -15.10 0.28 -27.36
N ASP A 440 -14.53 1.44 -27.07
CA ASP A 440 -14.84 2.23 -25.86
C ASP A 440 -16.02 3.19 -26.12
N ASN A 441 -17.21 2.61 -26.30
CA ASN A 441 -18.43 3.32 -26.69
C ASN A 441 -19.59 3.21 -25.68
N ALA A 442 -19.32 2.70 -24.48
CA ALA A 442 -20.29 2.62 -23.39
C ALA A 442 -19.94 3.56 -22.24
N PHE A 443 -20.95 4.19 -21.66
CA PHE A 443 -20.83 5.26 -20.66
C PHE A 443 -21.87 5.09 -19.55
N ARG A 444 -21.54 5.57 -18.35
CA ARG A 444 -22.48 5.62 -17.23
C ARG A 444 -23.31 6.90 -17.25
N GLY A 445 -24.47 6.87 -16.61
CA GLY A 445 -25.30 8.06 -16.42
C GLY A 445 -26.07 8.43 -17.68
N SER A 446 -26.15 9.73 -17.98
CA SER A 446 -27.00 10.27 -19.05
C SER A 446 -26.21 10.63 -20.31
N ILE A 447 -26.89 10.66 -21.46
CA ILE A 447 -26.34 11.16 -22.72
C ILE A 447 -27.26 12.27 -23.26
N GLU A 448 -26.69 13.44 -23.52
CA GLU A 448 -27.34 14.61 -24.09
C GLU A 448 -26.91 14.82 -25.55
N TRP A 449 -27.85 15.27 -26.37
CA TRP A 449 -27.69 15.60 -27.78
C TRP A 449 -28.01 17.08 -27.98
N ARG A 450 -26.97 17.88 -28.24
CA ARG A 450 -27.04 19.33 -28.16
C ARG A 450 -26.18 20.03 -29.19
N ALA A 451 -26.75 21.00 -29.88
CA ALA A 451 -26.00 21.89 -30.76
C ALA A 451 -25.26 22.95 -29.95
N ASP A 452 -24.04 23.27 -30.38
CA ASP A 452 -23.24 24.39 -29.88
C ASP A 452 -23.66 25.73 -30.52
N ALA A 453 -22.94 26.80 -30.19
CA ALA A 453 -23.19 28.13 -30.75
C ALA A 453 -22.93 28.24 -32.27
N GLN A 454 -22.21 27.29 -32.86
CA GLN A 454 -21.90 27.22 -34.29
C GLN A 454 -22.86 26.29 -35.06
N ASP A 455 -23.86 25.72 -34.37
CA ASP A 455 -24.87 24.79 -34.90
C ASP A 455 -24.34 23.35 -35.12
N ASP A 456 -23.10 23.06 -34.70
CA ASP A 456 -22.51 21.73 -34.68
C ASP A 456 -23.07 20.93 -33.50
N THR A 457 -23.41 19.66 -33.73
CA THR A 457 -24.14 18.86 -32.72
C THR A 457 -23.20 17.94 -31.95
N TRP A 458 -23.25 18.02 -30.62
CA TRP A 458 -22.41 17.25 -29.70
C TRP A 458 -23.19 16.14 -29.01
N VAL A 459 -22.52 15.00 -28.86
CA VAL A 459 -22.87 13.98 -27.86
C VAL A 459 -22.15 14.31 -26.57
N ILE A 460 -22.92 14.57 -25.51
CA ILE A 460 -22.40 14.98 -24.20
C ILE A 460 -22.79 13.93 -23.16
N ASN A 461 -21.81 13.32 -22.49
CA ASN A 461 -22.07 12.43 -21.36
C ASN A 461 -22.18 13.24 -20.07
N VAL A 462 -23.21 12.97 -19.26
CA VAL A 462 -23.47 13.66 -18.00
C VAL A 462 -23.57 12.64 -16.88
N LEU A 463 -22.65 12.71 -15.93
CA LEU A 463 -22.55 11.75 -14.82
C LEU A 463 -21.84 12.37 -13.59
N PRO A 464 -22.02 11.77 -12.40
CA PRO A 464 -21.27 12.19 -11.22
C PRO A 464 -19.75 12.08 -11.41
N ILE A 465 -19.01 13.03 -10.85
CA ILE A 465 -17.56 13.17 -11.03
C ILE A 465 -16.76 11.89 -10.71
N GLU A 466 -17.18 11.08 -9.73
CA GLU A 466 -16.51 9.82 -9.35
C GLU A 466 -16.73 8.74 -10.40
N ALA A 467 -17.92 8.70 -11.02
CA ALA A 467 -18.18 7.83 -12.17
C ALA A 467 -17.37 8.27 -13.41
N TYR A 468 -17.17 9.58 -13.58
CA TYR A 468 -16.30 10.12 -14.62
C TYR A 468 -14.84 9.71 -14.42
N VAL A 469 -14.24 9.95 -13.25
CA VAL A 469 -12.82 9.66 -13.04
C VAL A 469 -12.51 8.15 -13.03
N ARG A 470 -13.49 7.28 -12.78
CA ARG A 470 -13.37 5.81 -12.97
C ARG A 470 -13.11 5.42 -14.42
N GLY A 471 -13.65 6.18 -15.37
CA GLY A 471 -13.49 5.94 -16.81
C GLY A 471 -12.22 6.53 -17.42
N LEU A 472 -11.35 7.18 -16.63
CA LEU A 472 -10.11 7.80 -17.14
C LEU A 472 -9.02 6.76 -17.43
N ALA A 473 -8.33 6.94 -18.56
CA ALA A 473 -7.19 6.13 -19.00
C ALA A 473 -5.87 6.92 -18.95
N GLU A 474 -5.66 7.64 -17.85
CA GLU A 474 -4.47 8.49 -17.59
C GLU A 474 -3.37 7.76 -16.82
N THR A 475 -3.68 6.58 -16.28
CA THR A 475 -2.77 5.75 -15.48
C THR A 475 -2.83 4.31 -15.95
N SER A 476 -1.81 3.52 -15.61
CA SER A 476 -1.77 2.10 -15.94
C SER A 476 -1.96 1.19 -14.72
N SER A 477 -2.38 -0.05 -14.96
CA SER A 477 -2.59 -1.05 -13.92
C SER A 477 -1.29 -1.51 -13.24
N THR A 478 -0.15 -1.29 -13.88
CA THR A 478 1.19 -1.64 -13.35
C THR A 478 1.79 -0.57 -12.44
N GLU A 479 1.20 0.63 -12.39
CA GLU A 479 1.63 1.69 -11.48
C GLU A 479 1.26 1.38 -10.03
N SER A 480 1.98 2.00 -9.08
CA SER A 480 1.67 1.88 -7.66
C SER A 480 0.36 2.59 -7.31
N LEU A 481 -0.28 2.18 -6.21
CA LEU A 481 -1.52 2.80 -5.75
C LEU A 481 -1.34 4.30 -5.49
N GLU A 482 -0.23 4.72 -4.87
CA GLU A 482 0.05 6.13 -4.59
C GLU A 482 0.25 6.96 -5.88
N SER A 483 0.83 6.37 -6.93
CA SER A 483 0.89 7.00 -8.27
C SER A 483 -0.50 7.23 -8.84
N ARG A 484 -1.36 6.21 -8.80
CA ARG A 484 -2.74 6.31 -9.29
C ARG A 484 -3.56 7.32 -8.48
N LYS A 485 -3.50 7.28 -7.15
CA LYS A 485 -4.16 8.26 -6.27
C LYS A 485 -3.77 9.69 -6.62
N THR A 486 -2.49 9.93 -6.92
CA THR A 486 -1.97 11.25 -7.32
C THR A 486 -2.62 11.72 -8.61
N ILE A 487 -2.54 10.94 -9.69
CA ILE A 487 -3.08 11.34 -10.99
C ILE A 487 -4.61 11.46 -10.95
N ILE A 488 -5.31 10.55 -10.27
CA ILE A 488 -6.77 10.61 -10.14
C ILE A 488 -7.23 11.83 -9.34
N THR A 489 -6.52 12.19 -8.27
CA THR A 489 -6.83 13.41 -7.50
C THR A 489 -6.58 14.67 -8.31
N ALA A 490 -5.46 14.72 -9.06
CA ALA A 490 -5.17 15.83 -9.97
C ALA A 490 -6.22 15.94 -11.08
N ALA A 491 -6.60 14.81 -11.69
CA ALA A 491 -7.61 14.72 -12.73
C ALA A 491 -9.00 15.18 -12.24
N ARG A 492 -9.42 14.74 -11.05
CA ARG A 492 -10.65 15.19 -10.40
C ARG A 492 -10.65 16.69 -10.16
N THR A 493 -9.54 17.21 -9.62
CA THR A 493 -9.37 18.65 -9.37
C THR A 493 -9.43 19.46 -10.68
N TYR A 494 -8.79 18.98 -11.74
CA TYR A 494 -8.82 19.61 -13.07
C TYR A 494 -10.25 19.68 -13.64
N ALA A 495 -11.00 18.58 -13.60
CA ALA A 495 -12.38 18.55 -14.04
C ALA A 495 -13.26 19.55 -13.26
N LEU A 496 -13.12 19.56 -11.92
CA LEU A 496 -13.87 20.45 -11.05
C LEU A 496 -13.48 21.93 -11.23
N HIS A 497 -12.22 22.23 -11.59
CA HIS A 497 -11.80 23.59 -11.90
C HIS A 497 -12.59 24.16 -13.09
N HIS A 498 -12.72 23.38 -14.17
CA HIS A 498 -13.45 23.81 -15.37
C HIS A 498 -14.96 23.76 -15.16
N TRP A 499 -15.47 22.79 -14.40
CA TRP A 499 -16.88 22.76 -13.98
C TRP A 499 -17.28 23.97 -13.12
N SER A 500 -16.39 24.43 -12.25
CA SER A 500 -16.66 25.61 -11.42
C SER A 500 -16.67 26.88 -12.29
N LYS A 501 -15.65 27.05 -13.14
CA LYS A 501 -15.49 28.27 -13.95
C LYS A 501 -16.42 28.33 -15.16
N LYS A 502 -16.74 27.18 -15.78
CA LYS A 502 -17.56 27.02 -16.99
C LYS A 502 -17.17 27.92 -18.16
N THR A 503 -15.88 28.21 -18.32
CA THR A 503 -15.40 29.13 -19.37
C THR A 503 -14.71 28.45 -20.54
N LYS A 504 -14.16 27.24 -20.36
CA LYS A 504 -13.27 26.64 -21.36
C LYS A 504 -14.02 26.13 -22.60
N HIS A 505 -15.16 25.48 -22.39
CA HIS A 505 -16.03 24.91 -23.43
C HIS A 505 -17.47 25.42 -23.28
N ALA A 506 -17.59 26.72 -22.97
CA ALA A 506 -18.87 27.34 -22.66
C ALA A 506 -19.82 27.33 -23.88
N ASP A 507 -19.25 27.49 -25.08
CA ASP A 507 -19.99 27.58 -26.34
C ASP A 507 -20.48 26.19 -26.78
N GLU A 508 -19.80 25.12 -26.38
CA GLU A 508 -20.11 23.72 -26.66
C GLU A 508 -20.95 23.04 -25.56
N PHE A 509 -21.21 23.75 -24.45
CA PHE A 509 -22.08 23.32 -23.35
C PHE A 509 -21.61 22.06 -22.58
N TYR A 510 -20.31 21.79 -22.54
CA TYR A 510 -19.70 20.76 -21.69
C TYR A 510 -18.58 21.34 -20.81
N ASP A 511 -18.12 20.58 -19.81
CA ASP A 511 -17.08 21.03 -18.88
C ASP A 511 -15.69 20.56 -19.32
N ILE A 512 -15.61 19.34 -19.87
CA ILE A 512 -14.37 18.65 -20.26
C ILE A 512 -14.53 17.94 -21.60
N ASN A 513 -13.49 17.93 -22.44
CA ASN A 513 -13.43 17.13 -23.66
C ASN A 513 -12.76 15.75 -23.41
N ALA A 514 -13.36 14.67 -23.90
CA ALA A 514 -12.90 13.28 -23.67
C ALA A 514 -11.57 12.88 -24.33
N VAL A 515 -11.00 13.76 -25.16
CA VAL A 515 -9.76 13.53 -25.91
C VAL A 515 -8.72 14.60 -25.64
N THR A 516 -9.09 15.88 -25.76
CA THR A 516 -8.11 16.98 -25.73
C THR A 516 -7.75 17.45 -24.32
N ASP A 517 -8.61 17.17 -23.34
CA ASP A 517 -8.41 17.61 -21.97
C ASP A 517 -7.94 16.48 -21.07
N GLN A 518 -8.70 15.39 -21.06
CA GLN A 518 -8.41 14.19 -20.28
C GLN A 518 -8.87 12.96 -21.07
N VAL A 519 -8.09 11.89 -21.03
CA VAL A 519 -8.38 10.67 -21.79
C VAL A 519 -9.49 9.87 -21.10
N TYR A 520 -10.75 10.24 -21.36
CA TYR A 520 -11.94 9.60 -20.77
C TYR A 520 -12.51 8.49 -21.66
N ARG A 521 -12.35 7.22 -21.28
CA ARG A 521 -12.73 6.03 -22.07
C ARG A 521 -14.02 5.34 -21.61
N GLY A 522 -14.72 5.89 -20.61
CA GLY A 522 -16.02 5.39 -20.18
C GLY A 522 -15.99 4.02 -19.51
N PHE A 523 -17.13 3.34 -19.58
CA PHE A 523 -17.46 2.15 -18.80
C PHE A 523 -16.59 0.92 -19.14
N TYR A 524 -16.32 0.67 -20.41
CA TYR A 524 -15.53 -0.51 -20.78
C TYR A 524 -14.07 -0.38 -20.31
N HIS A 525 -13.52 0.83 -20.23
CA HIS A 525 -12.21 1.03 -19.61
C HIS A 525 -12.25 0.83 -18.09
N GLU A 526 -13.29 1.32 -17.41
CA GLU A 526 -13.50 1.06 -15.98
C GLU A 526 -13.41 -0.46 -15.68
N LEU A 527 -14.09 -1.30 -16.48
CA LEU A 527 -14.05 -2.76 -16.32
C LEU A 527 -12.65 -3.36 -16.53
N ARG A 528 -11.86 -2.81 -17.47
CA ARG A 528 -10.51 -3.31 -17.78
C ARG A 528 -9.46 -2.77 -16.80
N SER A 529 -9.77 -1.71 -16.06
CA SER A 529 -8.84 -1.00 -15.17
C SER A 529 -9.36 -0.92 -13.73
N PRO A 530 -9.64 -2.05 -13.04
CA PRO A 530 -10.20 -2.04 -11.68
C PRO A 530 -9.31 -1.33 -10.65
N SER A 531 -8.00 -1.27 -10.89
CA SER A 531 -7.05 -0.55 -10.05
C SER A 531 -7.19 0.97 -10.12
N VAL A 532 -7.80 1.51 -11.19
CA VAL A 532 -8.19 2.92 -11.27
C VAL A 532 -9.37 3.16 -10.33
N ALA A 533 -10.38 2.29 -10.35
CA ALA A 533 -11.53 2.38 -9.45
C ALA A 533 -11.11 2.31 -7.97
N GLU A 534 -10.12 1.48 -7.63
CA GLU A 534 -9.50 1.44 -6.28
C GLU A 534 -8.92 2.81 -5.88
N ALA A 535 -8.16 3.46 -6.77
CA ALA A 535 -7.58 4.77 -6.50
C ALA A 535 -8.63 5.89 -6.43
N VAL A 536 -9.68 5.79 -7.25
CA VAL A 536 -10.84 6.69 -7.20
C VAL A 536 -11.50 6.60 -5.82
N GLU A 537 -11.83 5.40 -5.37
CA GLU A 537 -12.47 5.17 -4.06
C GLU A 537 -11.59 5.65 -2.91
N ALA A 538 -10.30 5.32 -2.94
CA ALA A 538 -9.35 5.72 -1.90
C ALA A 538 -9.07 7.24 -1.87
N THR A 539 -9.53 8.00 -2.86
CA THR A 539 -9.40 9.47 -2.95
C THR A 539 -10.73 10.16 -3.19
N ARG A 540 -11.85 9.48 -2.89
CA ARG A 540 -13.19 10.00 -3.15
C ARG A 540 -13.35 11.39 -2.52
N GLY A 541 -13.79 12.35 -3.33
CA GLY A 541 -14.01 13.73 -2.90
C GLY A 541 -12.73 14.54 -2.62
N MET A 542 -11.53 13.97 -2.71
CA MET A 542 -10.29 14.70 -2.44
C MET A 542 -9.93 15.64 -3.61
N VAL A 543 -9.76 16.93 -3.30
CA VAL A 543 -9.54 18.02 -4.27
C VAL A 543 -8.46 18.97 -3.76
N LEU A 544 -7.72 19.59 -4.67
CA LEU A 544 -6.67 20.55 -4.34
C LEU A 544 -7.18 22.00 -4.40
N PHE A 545 -6.85 22.77 -3.37
CA PHE A 545 -7.28 24.14 -3.18
C PHE A 545 -6.10 25.10 -2.96
N HIS A 546 -6.24 26.34 -3.42
CA HIS A 546 -5.32 27.43 -3.11
C HIS A 546 -6.06 28.77 -3.16
N ASP A 547 -5.82 29.67 -2.19
CA ASP A 547 -6.56 30.93 -2.09
C ASP A 547 -6.40 31.82 -3.33
N ALA A 548 -5.21 31.86 -3.92
CA ALA A 548 -4.96 32.57 -5.18
C ALA A 548 -5.81 32.08 -6.38
N ALA A 549 -6.40 30.89 -6.32
CA ALA A 549 -7.31 30.39 -7.37
C ALA A 549 -8.76 30.90 -7.20
N LYS A 550 -9.09 31.57 -6.09
CA LYS A 550 -10.44 32.08 -5.82
C LYS A 550 -10.87 33.14 -6.82
N ARG A 551 -12.03 32.95 -7.45
CA ARG A 551 -12.67 33.89 -8.39
C ARG A 551 -14.17 33.89 -8.16
N ASP A 552 -14.90 34.83 -8.77
CA ASP A 552 -16.36 34.89 -8.66
C ASP A 552 -17.05 33.56 -9.01
N LEU A 553 -16.57 32.90 -10.06
CA LEU A 553 -17.06 31.58 -10.50
C LEU A 553 -16.28 30.39 -9.89
N ASN A 554 -15.23 30.65 -9.09
CA ASN A 554 -14.48 29.63 -8.38
C ASN A 554 -14.25 30.07 -6.92
N PRO A 555 -15.31 30.24 -6.12
CA PRO A 555 -15.21 30.85 -4.79
C PRO A 555 -14.40 30.01 -3.80
N HIS A 556 -14.30 28.69 -4.04
CA HIS A 556 -13.56 27.75 -3.20
C HIS A 556 -12.05 27.76 -3.48
N GLY A 557 -11.63 28.26 -4.65
CA GLY A 557 -10.23 28.25 -5.04
C GLY A 557 -9.74 26.87 -5.44
N ILE A 558 -10.55 26.10 -6.18
CA ILE A 558 -10.13 24.84 -6.80
C ILE A 558 -9.02 25.17 -7.81
N ILE A 559 -7.85 24.57 -7.66
CA ILE A 559 -6.72 24.92 -8.51
C ILE A 559 -6.85 24.34 -9.91
N LEU A 560 -6.14 24.94 -10.88
CA LEU A 560 -5.88 24.26 -12.14
C LEU A 560 -4.80 23.18 -11.91
N ALA A 561 -5.21 21.94 -11.67
CA ALA A 561 -4.30 20.81 -11.43
C ALA A 561 -3.85 20.16 -12.75
N SER A 562 -3.10 20.88 -13.57
CA SER A 562 -2.57 20.34 -14.83
C SER A 562 -1.51 19.27 -14.60
N TYR A 563 -1.45 18.27 -15.47
CA TYR A 563 -0.46 17.19 -15.41
C TYR A 563 -0.02 16.78 -16.82
N SER A 564 1.17 16.19 -16.95
CA SER A 564 1.69 15.69 -18.23
C SER A 564 2.42 14.36 -18.06
N ALA A 565 2.80 13.72 -19.16
CA ALA A 565 3.44 12.40 -19.11
C ALA A 565 4.80 12.41 -18.40
N CYS A 566 5.62 13.44 -18.64
CA CYS A 566 7.01 13.52 -18.17
C CYS A 566 7.60 14.94 -18.36
N THR A 567 8.82 15.18 -17.90
CA THR A 567 9.53 16.47 -17.99
C THR A 567 10.89 16.36 -18.69
N ASP A 568 11.65 17.45 -18.71
CA ASP A 568 13.06 17.47 -19.11
C ASP A 568 14.03 17.53 -17.91
N GLY A 569 13.57 17.19 -16.70
CA GLY A 569 14.32 17.25 -15.45
C GLY A 569 13.80 18.30 -14.47
N ARG A 570 12.82 19.11 -14.90
CA ARG A 570 12.04 20.03 -14.06
C ARG A 570 10.66 20.24 -14.67
N THR A 571 9.66 20.56 -13.85
CA THR A 571 8.38 21.05 -14.37
C THR A 571 8.52 22.46 -14.94
N ARG A 572 7.53 22.91 -15.71
CA ARG A 572 7.41 24.29 -16.19
C ARG A 572 6.38 25.04 -15.35
N SER A 573 6.59 26.35 -15.18
CA SER A 573 5.52 27.20 -14.63
C SER A 573 4.39 27.40 -15.65
N PHE A 574 3.19 27.73 -15.17
CA PHE A 574 2.07 28.10 -16.04
C PHE A 574 2.44 29.25 -16.98
N GLN A 575 3.09 30.28 -16.43
CA GLN A 575 3.49 31.47 -17.19
C GLN A 575 4.51 31.16 -18.29
N GLU A 576 5.44 30.23 -18.06
CA GLU A 576 6.43 29.81 -19.08
C GLU A 576 5.76 29.19 -20.32
N VAL A 577 4.62 28.51 -20.17
CA VAL A 577 4.01 27.70 -21.24
C VAL A 577 2.79 28.36 -21.86
N TRP A 578 1.90 28.92 -21.04
CA TRP A 578 0.62 29.48 -21.50
C TRP A 578 0.53 31.00 -21.32
N GLY A 579 1.59 31.64 -20.83
CA GLY A 579 1.60 33.07 -20.54
C GLY A 579 0.69 33.47 -19.38
N GLY A 580 0.33 34.74 -19.31
CA GLY A 580 -0.54 35.29 -18.25
C GLY A 580 0.19 35.75 -17.00
N ASP A 581 -0.59 36.14 -15.98
CA ASP A 581 -0.08 36.61 -14.70
C ASP A 581 0.16 35.41 -13.75
N GLY A 582 1.43 35.09 -13.53
CA GLY A 582 1.85 34.00 -12.63
C GLY A 582 1.37 34.17 -11.18
N ALA A 583 1.02 35.39 -10.75
CA ALA A 583 0.44 35.63 -9.43
C ALA A 583 -0.95 34.97 -9.27
N LEU A 584 -1.63 34.64 -10.38
CA LEU A 584 -2.91 33.95 -10.39
C LEU A 584 -2.77 32.43 -10.27
N THR A 585 -1.56 31.89 -10.48
CA THR A 585 -1.25 30.46 -10.43
C THR A 585 0.05 30.19 -9.65
N PRO A 586 0.20 30.69 -8.40
CA PRO A 586 1.44 30.54 -7.63
C PRO A 586 1.73 29.08 -7.24
N TYR A 587 0.74 28.20 -7.39
CA TYR A 587 0.84 26.76 -7.20
C TYR A 587 1.35 26.01 -8.43
N LEU A 588 1.43 26.64 -9.62
CA LEU A 588 1.98 26.04 -10.85
C LEU A 588 3.32 26.70 -11.20
N VAL A 589 4.33 26.44 -10.36
CA VAL A 589 5.70 26.91 -10.53
C VAL A 589 6.65 25.76 -10.91
N SER A 590 7.81 26.11 -11.46
CA SER A 590 8.83 25.11 -11.81
C SER A 590 9.44 24.50 -10.54
N VAL A 591 9.40 23.17 -10.45
CA VAL A 591 10.07 22.38 -9.40
C VAL A 591 11.03 21.38 -10.04
N PRO A 592 12.11 20.97 -9.36
CA PRO A 592 12.98 19.91 -9.84
C PRO A 592 12.21 18.61 -10.11
N ASP A 593 12.57 17.86 -11.16
CA ASP A 593 11.93 16.59 -11.48
C ASP A 593 12.93 15.63 -12.15
N PRO A 594 14.07 15.33 -11.49
CA PRO A 594 15.19 14.61 -12.11
C PRO A 594 14.81 13.18 -12.57
N ASP A 595 13.87 12.54 -11.87
CA ASP A 595 13.39 11.20 -12.20
C ASP A 595 12.19 11.22 -13.17
N GLY A 596 11.66 12.41 -13.48
CA GLY A 596 10.52 12.56 -14.39
C GLY A 596 10.89 12.73 -15.86
N ILE A 597 12.17 12.58 -16.21
CA ILE A 597 12.67 12.84 -17.58
C ILE A 597 11.97 11.94 -18.61
N CYS A 598 11.53 12.55 -19.73
CA CYS A 598 10.99 11.82 -20.87
C CYS A 598 12.08 11.04 -21.61
N GLN A 599 11.77 9.79 -22.00
CA GLN A 599 12.68 8.96 -22.78
C GLN A 599 12.88 9.49 -24.22
N THR A 600 11.85 10.08 -24.83
CA THR A 600 11.92 10.60 -26.21
C THR A 600 12.27 12.10 -26.22
N SER A 601 13.02 12.54 -27.22
CA SER A 601 13.39 13.95 -27.37
C SER A 601 12.19 14.86 -27.69
N ARG A 602 11.19 14.36 -28.41
CA ARG A 602 9.96 15.12 -28.73
C ARG A 602 9.21 15.54 -27.47
N TYR A 603 8.96 14.61 -26.56
CA TYR A 603 8.30 14.94 -25.30
C TYR A 603 9.15 15.86 -24.42
N ARG A 604 10.50 15.73 -24.44
CA ARG A 604 11.41 16.68 -23.76
C ARG A 604 11.37 18.11 -24.31
N GLN A 605 10.87 18.30 -25.52
CA GLN A 605 10.70 19.62 -26.14
C GLN A 605 9.30 20.22 -25.93
N GLY A 606 8.44 19.55 -25.16
CA GLY A 606 7.07 19.99 -24.92
C GLY A 606 6.09 19.70 -26.06
N LEU A 607 6.48 18.85 -27.01
CA LEU A 607 5.66 18.51 -28.17
C LEU A 607 4.64 17.40 -27.84
N ASP A 608 3.67 17.20 -28.73
CA ASP A 608 2.68 16.12 -28.67
C ASP A 608 1.83 16.14 -27.38
N GLY A 609 1.49 17.34 -26.90
CA GLY A 609 0.63 17.56 -25.73
C GLY A 609 1.34 17.48 -24.36
N ASN A 610 2.65 17.20 -24.32
CA ASN A 610 3.40 17.10 -23.06
C ASN A 610 3.88 18.47 -22.55
N HIS A 611 2.99 19.26 -21.98
CA HIS A 611 3.28 20.65 -21.58
C HIS A 611 4.18 20.82 -20.34
N MET A 612 4.36 19.78 -19.53
CA MET A 612 5.25 19.74 -18.33
C MET A 612 4.86 20.67 -17.18
N VAL A 613 3.64 21.22 -17.18
CA VAL A 613 3.17 22.11 -16.11
C VAL A 613 2.36 21.32 -15.09
N GLY A 614 2.72 21.45 -13.81
CA GLY A 614 2.14 20.69 -12.70
C GLY A 614 2.72 19.28 -12.59
N ALA A 615 1.89 18.28 -12.30
CA ALA A 615 2.39 16.93 -12.00
C ALA A 615 2.95 16.19 -13.24
N SER A 616 4.07 15.50 -13.06
CA SER A 616 4.77 14.72 -14.10
C SER A 616 4.54 13.23 -13.90
N GLY A 617 3.94 12.53 -14.87
CA GLY A 617 3.65 11.10 -14.75
C GLY A 617 4.86 10.24 -14.38
N ASN A 618 6.01 10.45 -15.03
CA ASN A 618 7.24 9.74 -14.69
C ASN A 618 7.73 10.06 -13.27
N GLY A 619 7.73 11.34 -12.89
CA GLY A 619 8.21 11.75 -11.57
C GLY A 619 7.27 11.32 -10.44
N VAL A 620 5.95 11.38 -10.66
CA VAL A 620 4.92 10.81 -9.77
C VAL A 620 5.19 9.33 -9.51
N ARG A 621 5.44 8.54 -10.57
CA ARG A 621 5.78 7.10 -10.44
C ARG A 621 7.07 6.91 -9.64
N ALA A 622 8.10 7.68 -9.92
CA ALA A 622 9.38 7.58 -9.23
C ALA A 622 9.25 7.90 -7.73
N MET A 623 8.58 9.00 -7.38
CA MET A 623 8.34 9.38 -5.99
C MET A 623 7.50 8.34 -5.25
N ALA A 624 6.43 7.83 -5.87
CA ALA A 624 5.59 6.80 -5.29
C ALA A 624 6.37 5.49 -5.05
N ASN A 625 7.21 5.08 -6.01
CA ASN A 625 8.09 3.91 -5.86
C ASN A 625 9.19 4.14 -4.80
N GLY A 626 9.57 5.40 -4.56
CA GLY A 626 10.42 5.83 -3.46
C GLY A 626 9.72 5.89 -2.10
N GLY A 627 8.45 5.47 -2.00
CA GLY A 627 7.68 5.40 -0.75
C GLY A 627 6.97 6.70 -0.36
N LYS A 628 6.89 7.69 -1.25
CA LYS A 628 6.09 8.91 -1.03
C LYS A 628 4.60 8.61 -1.15
N THR A 629 3.82 9.24 -0.28
CA THR A 629 2.35 9.19 -0.34
C THR A 629 1.83 10.12 -1.45
N TYR A 630 0.62 9.89 -1.95
CA TYR A 630 0.00 10.77 -2.94
C TYR A 630 -0.12 12.22 -2.46
N SER A 631 -0.36 12.44 -1.16
CA SER A 631 -0.36 13.77 -0.57
C SER A 631 1.01 14.44 -0.60
N ASP A 632 2.09 13.70 -0.33
CA ASP A 632 3.46 14.23 -0.46
C ASP A 632 3.74 14.63 -1.92
N ILE A 633 3.30 13.81 -2.87
CA ILE A 633 3.56 14.02 -4.30
C ILE A 633 2.75 15.21 -4.83
N LEU A 634 1.47 15.31 -4.47
CA LEU A 634 0.62 16.44 -4.87
C LEU A 634 1.14 17.77 -4.33
N THR A 635 1.49 17.82 -3.04
CA THR A 635 2.02 19.04 -2.41
C THR A 635 3.43 19.40 -2.90
N TYR A 636 4.18 18.44 -3.45
CA TYR A 636 5.43 18.69 -4.16
C TYR A 636 5.19 19.40 -5.50
N TYR A 637 4.32 18.85 -6.35
CA TYR A 637 4.09 19.39 -7.71
C TYR A 637 3.25 20.65 -7.73
N TYR A 638 2.36 20.84 -6.75
CA TYR A 638 1.50 22.00 -6.64
C TYR A 638 1.84 22.79 -5.37
N THR A 639 2.56 23.90 -5.54
CA THR A 639 3.15 24.63 -4.40
C THR A 639 2.06 25.29 -3.54
N GLY A 640 2.12 25.08 -2.22
CA GLY A 640 1.25 25.77 -1.26
C GLY A 640 -0.22 25.35 -1.28
N VAL A 641 -0.56 24.26 -1.96
CA VAL A 641 -1.94 23.77 -2.03
C VAL A 641 -2.36 23.10 -0.73
N ARG A 642 -3.67 23.12 -0.48
CA ARG A 642 -4.34 22.29 0.52
C ARG A 642 -5.03 21.13 -0.19
N LEU A 643 -5.00 19.94 0.41
CA LEU A 643 -5.68 18.75 -0.08
C LEU A 643 -6.83 18.44 0.88
N GLU A 644 -8.07 18.63 0.42
CA GLU A 644 -9.27 18.61 1.28
C GLU A 644 -10.42 17.88 0.59
N LYS A 645 -11.40 17.43 1.36
CA LYS A 645 -12.59 16.75 0.85
C LYS A 645 -13.62 17.80 0.39
N PHE A 646 -14.09 17.72 -0.85
CA PHE A 646 -15.03 18.67 -1.46
C PHE A 646 -16.50 18.23 -1.36
N TYR A 647 -16.75 16.92 -1.47
CA TYR A 647 -18.04 16.24 -1.33
C TYR A 647 -17.83 14.83 -0.76
N GLU A 648 -18.92 14.16 -0.35
CA GLU A 648 -18.89 12.83 0.28
C GLU A 648 -18.62 11.66 -0.65
#